data_AF-A0A382C288-F1
#
_entry.id   AF-A0A382C288-F1
#
_cell.length_a   1.000
_cell.length_b   1.000
_cell.length_c   1.000
_cell.angle_alpha   90.00
_cell.angle_beta   90.00
_cell.angle_gamma   90.00
#
_symmetry.space_group_name_H-M   'P 1'
#
loop_
_entity.id
_entity.type
_entity.pdbx_description
1 polymer ?
#
loop_
_entity_poly.entity_id
_entity_poly.type
_entity_poly.pdbx_seq_one_letter_code
_entity_poly.pdbx_strand_id
1 'polypeptide(L)'
;MQLNLENFNIRSTNPYLAGPNGLAPGEERYIVKAQGLIGIEIFKGDILSINNIEGKQECEIVTFDNEGKNNLGIIGLKQNSEAKFIKLILSNSSDYKFLISKLKKRKIDFYNTKSFNFFDSETAAGTTKELTVLENGYIIIASPGKIMLVDKQDTASELEVKIQRKNNINNKLEYFLPDPLADTKEEYLIKDSTALAFEVKEGDFIQVIDIYGQQCSDFMAFGATQLQKGKEFSIDTTVTRNIVGGAYPMPGLFSKYFDKNQDTLVEVIQDTCGRHDTYGTACTLKYYEDMGYFGHPNCSDNYNGQLEPFGVEKRKGWNAINLFFNTSIDATNVLFSDIPWSRPGDYVLFQAQKDLVSVSSACPCDVDAANGWNPTDIYVRVYSKKNVFSKATGYRKNANSDFMLTKETAFHKRTSVMTKDMMDSVGFWIPNKYNNYGTIEEYTACRNNVVVMDLSSLRKFEILGPDAEELMNTALTRNVKKLANGQVVYSALCYENGTMIDDGTLYKLGDTNFRWICGNDYSGEWLRELGKKLNLKVWIKTSTDQLHNLSVQGPNSRKLLSKIIWTPPANPDVNDLKWFHFSISRIHDHLGAPVMLSRTGYTGELGFELYCHPKDGLKVWDALWEAGKEFNLTPMGFNALDMLRTEAGLILGGN
;
A
#
# COMPACT_ATOMS: atom_id res chain seq x y z
N MET A 1 17.89 -32.46 12.48
CA MET A 1 18.24 -31.39 11.52
C MET A 1 17.11 -30.36 11.59
N GLN A 2 17.23 -29.41 12.52
CA GLN A 2 16.23 -28.36 12.78
C GLN A 2 16.42 -27.24 11.75
N LEU A 3 15.43 -27.03 10.88
CA LEU A 3 15.35 -25.78 10.13
C LEU A 3 14.89 -24.66 11.07
N ASN A 4 15.73 -23.63 11.24
CA ASN A 4 15.35 -22.37 11.88
C ASN A 4 14.44 -21.59 10.90
N LEU A 5 13.22 -21.30 11.35
CA LEU A 5 12.14 -20.70 10.56
C LEU A 5 11.78 -19.28 11.04
N GLU A 6 12.70 -18.57 11.70
CA GLU A 6 12.55 -17.18 12.18
C GLU A 6 12.40 -16.11 11.06
N ASN A 7 12.49 -16.50 9.78
CA ASN A 7 12.62 -15.56 8.66
C ASN A 7 11.35 -15.21 7.86
N PHE A 8 10.13 -15.28 8.42
CA PHE A 8 8.93 -14.87 7.66
C PHE A 8 7.93 -14.06 8.49
N ASN A 9 7.71 -12.83 8.00
CA ASN A 9 7.03 -11.71 8.65
C ASN A 9 5.50 -11.85 8.71
N ILE A 10 4.95 -11.45 9.86
CA ILE A 10 3.51 -11.29 10.07
C ILE A 10 3.38 -10.02 10.87
N ARG A 11 2.85 -8.99 10.22
CA ARG A 11 2.60 -7.69 10.84
C ARG A 11 1.70 -7.87 12.06
N SER A 12 2.07 -7.22 13.16
CA SER A 12 1.12 -6.96 14.22
C SER A 12 -0.04 -6.14 13.67
N THR A 13 -1.21 -6.38 14.24
CA THR A 13 -2.37 -5.53 14.09
C THR A 13 -2.36 -4.61 15.30
N ASN A 14 -1.37 -3.73 15.33
CA ASN A 14 -1.35 -2.64 16.31
C ASN A 14 -2.45 -1.64 15.95
N PRO A 15 -3.05 -0.95 16.93
CA PRO A 15 -3.99 0.10 16.64
C PRO A 15 -3.29 1.16 15.81
N TYR A 16 -3.86 1.47 14.66
CA TYR A 16 -3.41 2.53 13.79
C TYR A 16 -4.29 3.76 13.99
N LEU A 17 -3.68 4.89 14.34
CA LEU A 17 -4.34 6.19 14.36
C LEU A 17 -4.07 6.95 13.06
N ALA A 18 -5.11 7.23 12.29
CA ALA A 18 -5.11 8.22 11.19
C ALA A 18 -6.54 8.71 10.95
N GLY A 19 -6.91 9.97 10.67
CA GLY A 19 -6.31 11.33 10.55
C GLY A 19 -7.54 12.30 10.54
N PRO A 20 -7.58 13.52 9.94
CA PRO A 20 -6.75 14.72 10.06
C PRO A 20 -6.94 15.48 11.40
N ASN A 21 -7.76 14.95 12.30
CA ASN A 21 -7.68 15.15 13.73
C ASN A 21 -7.44 13.74 14.28
N GLY A 22 -6.45 13.51 15.15
CA GLY A 22 -6.25 12.19 15.75
C GLY A 22 -7.58 11.61 16.28
N LEU A 23 -7.68 10.28 16.36
CA LEU A 23 -8.85 9.66 17.01
C LEU A 23 -9.06 10.28 18.39
N ALA A 24 -10.31 10.27 18.87
CA ALA A 24 -10.60 10.86 20.17
C ALA A 24 -9.68 10.25 21.26
N PRO A 25 -9.31 10.99 22.33
CA PRO A 25 -8.47 10.43 23.37
C PRO A 25 -8.98 9.08 23.87
N GLY A 26 -8.13 8.04 23.79
CA GLY A 26 -8.48 6.67 24.16
C GLY A 26 -9.18 5.85 23.07
N GLU A 27 -9.43 6.41 21.88
CA GLU A 27 -9.93 5.67 20.73
C GLU A 27 -8.78 5.09 19.91
N GLU A 28 -8.81 3.78 19.70
CA GLU A 28 -7.92 3.00 18.84
C GLU A 28 -8.67 2.57 17.58
N ARG A 29 -7.99 2.41 16.43
CA ARG A 29 -8.58 1.89 15.19
C ARG A 29 -7.70 0.79 14.61
N TYR A 30 -8.33 -0.24 14.05
CA TYR A 30 -7.67 -1.40 13.46
C TYR A 30 -8.37 -1.78 12.17
N ILE A 31 -7.62 -2.28 11.19
CA ILE A 31 -8.18 -2.83 9.95
C ILE A 31 -7.97 -4.34 9.92
N VAL A 32 -9.07 -5.09 9.89
CA VAL A 32 -9.07 -6.51 9.59
C VAL A 32 -9.03 -6.66 8.07
N LYS A 33 -7.87 -7.05 7.53
CA LYS A 33 -7.71 -7.27 6.09
C LYS A 33 -8.68 -8.36 5.60
N ALA A 34 -9.16 -8.19 4.36
CA ALA A 34 -9.95 -9.20 3.67
C ALA A 34 -9.23 -10.55 3.69
N GLN A 35 -9.96 -11.64 3.96
CA GLN A 35 -9.38 -12.98 4.15
C GLN A 35 -8.32 -13.05 5.27
N GLY A 36 -8.35 -12.12 6.22
CA GLY A 36 -7.38 -12.01 7.31
C GLY A 36 -8.04 -12.01 8.69
N LEU A 37 -7.19 -11.89 9.72
CA LEU A 37 -7.61 -11.77 11.10
C LEU A 37 -6.63 -10.89 11.89
N ILE A 38 -7.13 -10.35 12.99
CA ILE A 38 -6.39 -9.51 13.94
C ILE A 38 -6.61 -10.04 15.35
N GLY A 39 -5.68 -9.76 16.27
CA GLY A 39 -5.79 -10.20 17.66
C GLY A 39 -5.41 -9.10 18.63
N ILE A 40 -6.34 -8.74 19.52
CA ILE A 40 -6.29 -7.51 20.32
C ILE A 40 -6.52 -7.83 21.80
N GLU A 41 -5.79 -7.17 22.69
CA GLU A 41 -6.09 -7.18 24.13
C GLU A 41 -7.24 -6.23 24.43
N ILE A 42 -8.21 -6.70 25.21
CA ILE A 42 -9.42 -5.96 25.56
C ILE A 42 -9.58 -5.90 27.08
N PHE A 43 -9.99 -4.74 27.57
CA PHE A 43 -10.14 -4.48 28.99
C PHE A 43 -11.59 -4.20 29.34
N LYS A 44 -11.99 -4.59 30.56
CA LYS A 44 -13.33 -4.39 31.08
C LYS A 44 -13.73 -2.92 30.98
N GLY A 45 -14.82 -2.68 30.28
CA GLY A 45 -15.42 -1.37 30.04
C GLY A 45 -15.03 -0.72 28.72
N ASP A 46 -14.12 -1.32 27.94
CA ASP A 46 -13.85 -0.89 26.58
C ASP A 46 -15.11 -1.03 25.70
N ILE A 47 -15.25 -0.16 24.71
CA ILE A 47 -16.32 -0.22 23.71
C ILE A 47 -15.69 -0.54 22.36
N LEU A 48 -16.02 -1.69 21.80
CA LEU A 48 -15.59 -2.09 20.46
C LEU A 48 -16.68 -1.72 19.45
N SER A 49 -16.29 -1.13 18.33
CA SER A 49 -17.16 -0.79 17.21
C SER A 49 -16.60 -1.45 15.95
N ILE A 50 -17.37 -2.34 15.34
CA ILE A 50 -16.97 -3.10 14.15
C ILE A 50 -17.80 -2.61 12.98
N ASN A 51 -17.15 -1.93 12.05
CA ASN A 51 -17.74 -1.29 10.88
C ASN A 51 -17.52 -2.15 9.62
N ASN A 52 -18.63 -2.54 8.99
CA ASN A 52 -18.65 -3.25 7.73
C ASN A 52 -18.67 -2.27 6.55
N ILE A 53 -17.49 -1.77 6.18
CA ILE A 53 -17.34 -0.64 5.25
C ILE A 53 -18.05 -0.90 3.91
N GLU A 54 -17.80 -2.05 3.29
CA GLU A 54 -18.31 -2.36 1.94
C GLU A 54 -19.62 -3.18 1.96
N GLY A 55 -20.05 -3.65 3.14
CA GLY A 55 -21.19 -4.55 3.29
C GLY A 55 -20.91 -5.96 2.75
N LYS A 56 -21.89 -6.85 2.88
CA LYS A 56 -21.77 -8.28 2.50
C LYS A 56 -20.45 -8.93 2.95
N GLN A 57 -20.01 -8.61 4.15
CA GLN A 57 -18.78 -9.14 4.72
C GLN A 57 -19.09 -9.69 6.09
N GLU A 58 -18.98 -11.01 6.24
CA GLU A 58 -19.10 -11.65 7.54
C GLU A 58 -17.93 -11.22 8.42
N CYS A 59 -18.15 -11.23 9.73
CA CYS A 59 -17.14 -11.00 10.74
C CYS A 59 -17.17 -12.16 11.72
N GLU A 60 -16.09 -12.91 11.85
CA GLU A 60 -15.98 -14.04 12.78
C GLU A 60 -15.16 -13.63 14.00
N ILE A 61 -15.72 -13.78 15.20
CA ILE A 61 -15.11 -13.33 16.46
C ILE A 61 -14.96 -14.48 17.45
N VAL A 62 -13.80 -14.56 18.07
CA VAL A 62 -13.55 -15.41 19.24
C VAL A 62 -12.89 -14.59 20.36
N THR A 63 -13.21 -14.90 21.61
CA THR A 63 -12.60 -14.28 22.78
C THR A 63 -12.05 -15.33 23.72
N PHE A 64 -11.03 -14.94 24.48
CA PHE A 64 -10.33 -15.76 25.46
C PHE A 64 -10.14 -14.99 26.76
N ASP A 65 -10.30 -15.67 27.89
CA ASP A 65 -9.98 -15.10 29.21
C ASP A 65 -8.46 -15.06 29.43
N ASN A 66 -8.04 -14.50 30.58
CA ASN A 66 -6.63 -14.40 30.97
C ASN A 66 -5.94 -15.77 31.17
N GLU A 67 -6.70 -16.85 31.29
CA GLU A 67 -6.17 -18.23 31.36
C GLU A 67 -6.06 -18.89 29.98
N GLY A 68 -6.49 -18.20 28.91
CA GLY A 68 -6.49 -18.69 27.54
C GLY A 68 -7.70 -19.54 27.17
N LYS A 69 -8.75 -19.61 28.01
CA LYS A 69 -9.98 -20.38 27.73
C LYS A 69 -10.95 -19.56 26.90
N ASN A 70 -11.55 -20.19 25.90
CA ASN A 70 -12.51 -19.54 25.01
C ASN A 70 -13.81 -19.18 25.75
N ASN A 71 -14.15 -17.88 25.81
CA ASN A 71 -15.30 -17.36 26.54
C ASN A 71 -15.90 -16.11 25.86
N LEU A 72 -16.99 -16.30 25.11
CA LEU A 72 -17.74 -15.20 24.45
C LEU A 72 -18.51 -14.30 25.43
N GLY A 73 -18.68 -14.72 26.69
CA GLY A 73 -19.27 -13.91 27.75
C GLY A 73 -18.49 -12.63 28.06
N ILE A 74 -17.19 -12.59 27.73
CA ILE A 74 -16.31 -11.42 27.85
C ILE A 74 -16.89 -10.21 27.09
N ILE A 75 -17.60 -10.44 25.99
CA ILE A 75 -18.25 -9.40 25.17
C ILE A 75 -19.77 -9.53 25.18
N GLY A 76 -20.34 -10.25 26.15
CA GLY A 76 -21.78 -10.42 26.31
C GLY A 76 -22.46 -11.28 25.23
N LEU A 77 -21.71 -12.06 24.46
CA LEU A 77 -22.24 -12.88 23.36
C LEU A 77 -22.35 -14.36 23.74
N LYS A 78 -23.24 -15.07 23.03
CA LYS A 78 -23.38 -16.53 23.09
C LYS A 78 -23.06 -17.13 21.74
N GLN A 79 -22.34 -18.25 21.73
CA GLN A 79 -21.94 -18.96 20.51
C GLN A 79 -23.07 -19.07 19.47
N ASN A 80 -22.76 -18.78 18.20
CA ASN A 80 -23.60 -19.12 17.05
C ASN A 80 -22.82 -19.87 15.94
N SER A 81 -21.51 -20.05 16.10
CA SER A 81 -20.63 -20.67 15.10
C SER A 81 -19.43 -21.37 15.76
N GLU A 82 -18.54 -21.96 14.94
CA GLU A 82 -17.44 -22.83 15.37
C GLU A 82 -16.07 -22.37 14.86
N ALA A 83 -15.88 -21.06 14.68
CA ALA A 83 -14.61 -20.44 14.32
C ALA A 83 -13.93 -21.06 13.07
N LYS A 84 -14.72 -21.42 12.05
CA LYS A 84 -14.23 -22.25 10.92
C LYS A 84 -13.11 -21.54 10.17
N PHE A 85 -13.23 -20.23 9.97
CA PHE A 85 -12.28 -19.46 9.19
C PHE A 85 -10.99 -19.19 9.99
N ILE A 86 -11.12 -18.79 11.26
CA ILE A 86 -9.99 -18.62 12.17
C ILE A 86 -9.20 -19.93 12.29
N LYS A 87 -9.88 -21.07 12.46
CA LYS A 87 -9.23 -22.39 12.48
C LYS A 87 -8.51 -22.69 11.18
N LEU A 88 -9.13 -22.40 10.04
CA LEU A 88 -8.52 -22.61 8.72
C LEU A 88 -7.23 -21.80 8.56
N ILE A 89 -7.27 -20.50 8.87
CA ILE A 89 -6.11 -19.61 8.77
C ILE A 89 -4.97 -20.07 9.70
N LEU A 90 -5.29 -20.26 10.98
CA LEU A 90 -4.29 -20.62 11.98
C LEU A 90 -3.70 -22.02 11.77
N SER A 91 -4.39 -22.90 11.04
CA SER A 91 -3.89 -24.26 10.73
C SER A 91 -3.07 -24.33 9.44
N ASN A 92 -3.39 -23.52 8.42
CA ASN A 92 -2.86 -23.70 7.07
C ASN A 92 -1.84 -22.65 6.62
N SER A 93 -1.72 -21.54 7.34
CA SER A 93 -0.86 -20.45 6.87
C SER A 93 0.45 -20.35 7.68
N SER A 94 1.57 -20.44 6.96
CA SER A 94 2.90 -20.11 7.47
C SER A 94 3.01 -18.65 7.92
N ASP A 95 2.13 -17.80 7.40
CA ASP A 95 2.07 -16.36 7.61
C ASP A 95 1.28 -16.02 8.88
N TYR A 96 1.00 -17.00 9.76
CA TYR A 96 0.48 -16.74 11.11
C TYR A 96 1.30 -17.39 12.22
N LYS A 97 2.51 -17.92 11.94
CA LYS A 97 3.43 -18.52 12.93
C LYS A 97 3.68 -17.65 14.18
N PHE A 98 3.82 -16.34 14.03
CA PHE A 98 4.02 -15.39 15.14
C PHE A 98 2.75 -15.19 15.97
N LEU A 99 1.59 -15.09 15.33
CA LEU A 99 0.33 -15.08 16.07
C LEU A 99 0.15 -16.41 16.82
N ILE A 100 0.42 -17.55 16.16
CA ILE A 100 0.38 -18.87 16.79
C ILE A 100 1.36 -18.95 17.96
N SER A 101 2.56 -18.36 17.88
CA SER A 101 3.50 -18.32 19.00
C SER A 101 3.02 -17.40 20.15
N LYS A 102 2.43 -16.24 19.84
CA LYS A 102 1.77 -15.35 20.81
C LYS A 102 0.58 -16.03 21.50
N LEU A 103 -0.24 -16.76 20.76
CA LEU A 103 -1.36 -17.55 21.29
C LEU A 103 -0.85 -18.66 22.20
N LYS A 104 0.22 -19.38 21.80
CA LYS A 104 0.89 -20.38 22.64
C LYS A 104 1.46 -19.78 23.93
N LYS A 105 2.12 -18.62 23.88
CA LYS A 105 2.61 -17.90 25.07
C LYS A 105 1.48 -17.55 26.04
N ARG A 106 0.28 -17.27 25.50
CA ARG A 106 -0.95 -16.99 26.26
C ARG A 106 -1.75 -18.24 26.64
N LYS A 107 -1.23 -19.45 26.40
CA LYS A 107 -1.93 -20.74 26.64
C LYS A 107 -3.29 -20.86 25.94
N ILE A 108 -3.48 -20.15 24.83
CA ILE A 108 -4.72 -20.20 24.04
C ILE A 108 -4.72 -21.44 23.14
N ASP A 109 -5.72 -22.31 23.32
CA ASP A 109 -6.03 -23.41 22.41
C ASP A 109 -7.12 -22.98 21.42
N PHE A 110 -6.76 -22.89 20.14
CA PHE A 110 -7.68 -22.47 19.08
C PHE A 110 -8.40 -23.64 18.38
N TYR A 111 -7.98 -24.89 18.59
CA TYR A 111 -8.54 -26.04 17.84
C TYR A 111 -10.00 -26.32 18.23
N ASN A 112 -10.36 -26.11 19.51
CA ASN A 112 -11.71 -26.30 20.05
C ASN A 112 -12.42 -24.99 20.40
N THR A 113 -12.26 -23.96 19.56
CA THR A 113 -12.89 -22.65 19.77
C THR A 113 -14.31 -22.56 19.24
N LYS A 114 -15.13 -21.80 19.97
CA LYS A 114 -16.48 -21.36 19.63
C LYS A 114 -16.44 -19.89 19.26
N SER A 115 -17.16 -19.53 18.20
CA SER A 115 -17.21 -18.14 17.70
C SER A 115 -18.60 -17.55 17.72
N PHE A 116 -18.63 -16.24 17.58
CA PHE A 116 -19.78 -15.49 17.15
C PHE A 116 -19.52 -14.89 15.77
N ASN A 117 -20.42 -15.12 14.83
CA ASN A 117 -20.37 -14.49 13.51
C ASN A 117 -21.36 -13.32 13.46
N PHE A 118 -20.87 -12.13 13.16
CA PHE A 118 -21.63 -10.94 12.81
C PHE A 118 -21.77 -10.81 11.31
N PHE A 119 -22.80 -10.06 10.89
CA PHE A 119 -23.12 -9.75 9.50
C PHE A 119 -23.40 -10.98 8.64
N ASP A 120 -23.94 -10.74 7.46
CA ASP A 120 -24.34 -11.74 6.48
C ASP A 120 -24.25 -11.17 5.06
N SER A 121 -24.67 -11.96 4.06
CA SER A 121 -24.65 -11.60 2.65
C SER A 121 -25.63 -10.47 2.27
N GLU A 122 -26.52 -10.04 3.16
CA GLU A 122 -27.49 -8.96 2.94
C GLU A 122 -27.17 -7.70 3.77
N THR A 123 -26.12 -7.75 4.59
CA THR A 123 -25.71 -6.62 5.42
C THR A 123 -25.32 -5.43 4.56
N ALA A 124 -25.94 -4.27 4.81
CA ALA A 124 -25.68 -3.02 4.12
C ALA A 124 -24.26 -2.49 4.37
N ALA A 125 -23.71 -1.77 3.39
CA ALA A 125 -22.44 -1.06 3.54
C ALA A 125 -22.51 -0.01 4.66
N GLY A 126 -21.43 0.13 5.43
CA GLY A 126 -21.33 1.02 6.58
C GLY A 126 -22.11 0.56 7.82
N THR A 127 -22.61 -0.69 7.86
CA THR A 127 -23.28 -1.21 9.05
C THR A 127 -22.27 -1.43 10.17
N THR A 128 -22.52 -0.82 11.33
CA THR A 128 -21.65 -0.92 12.50
C THR A 128 -22.29 -1.75 13.61
N LYS A 129 -21.49 -2.56 14.31
CA LYS A 129 -21.88 -3.26 15.54
C LYS A 129 -21.01 -2.83 16.71
N GLU A 130 -21.67 -2.38 17.76
CA GLU A 130 -21.02 -1.98 19.01
C GLU A 130 -21.14 -3.09 20.06
N LEU A 131 -20.05 -3.32 20.81
CA LEU A 131 -19.93 -4.33 21.84
C LEU A 131 -19.25 -3.72 23.06
N THR A 132 -19.77 -4.01 24.26
CA THR A 132 -19.14 -3.63 25.53
C THR A 132 -18.35 -4.80 26.09
N VAL A 133 -17.10 -4.55 26.47
CA VAL A 133 -16.25 -5.54 27.12
C VAL A 133 -16.63 -5.64 28.60
N LEU A 134 -17.08 -6.81 29.03
CA LEU A 134 -17.54 -7.09 30.40
C LEU A 134 -16.41 -7.55 31.32
N GLU A 135 -15.38 -8.17 30.77
CA GLU A 135 -14.23 -8.74 31.48
C GLU A 135 -12.93 -8.53 30.70
N ASN A 136 -11.77 -8.57 31.36
CA ASN A 136 -10.49 -8.49 30.66
C ASN A 136 -10.24 -9.78 29.86
N GLY A 137 -9.63 -9.66 28.68
CA GLY A 137 -9.28 -10.83 27.89
C GLY A 137 -8.61 -10.49 26.56
N TYR A 138 -8.65 -11.45 25.66
CA TYR A 138 -8.09 -11.34 24.31
C TYR A 138 -9.16 -11.64 23.27
N ILE A 139 -9.27 -10.81 22.24
CA ILE A 139 -10.22 -10.99 21.13
C ILE A 139 -9.48 -11.24 19.83
N ILE A 140 -9.96 -12.18 19.03
CA ILE A 140 -9.56 -12.36 17.64
C ILE A 140 -10.78 -12.04 16.77
N ILE A 141 -10.57 -11.14 15.81
CA ILE A 141 -11.60 -10.71 14.85
C ILE A 141 -11.08 -11.06 13.46
N ALA A 142 -11.89 -11.77 12.67
CA ALA A 142 -11.56 -12.17 11.32
C ALA A 142 -12.56 -11.63 10.30
N SER A 143 -12.08 -11.42 9.08
CA SER A 143 -12.89 -11.09 7.90
C SER A 143 -12.88 -12.29 6.94
N PRO A 144 -13.83 -13.23 7.08
CA PRO A 144 -13.82 -14.47 6.31
C PRO A 144 -14.04 -14.24 4.82
N GLY A 145 -13.39 -15.06 4.00
CA GLY A 145 -13.52 -14.98 2.56
C GLY A 145 -12.98 -16.22 1.86
N LYS A 146 -13.53 -16.54 0.69
CA LYS A 146 -12.95 -17.53 -0.22
C LYS A 146 -12.19 -16.81 -1.32
N ILE A 147 -11.29 -17.55 -1.97
CA ILE A 147 -10.67 -17.13 -3.22
C ILE A 147 -11.78 -16.83 -4.23
N MET A 148 -11.83 -15.59 -4.74
CA MET A 148 -12.80 -15.20 -5.76
C MET A 148 -12.42 -15.85 -7.09
N LEU A 149 -13.36 -16.54 -7.74
CA LEU A 149 -13.18 -16.97 -9.13
C LEU A 149 -13.42 -15.79 -10.07
N VAL A 150 -12.78 -15.79 -11.24
CA VAL A 150 -12.81 -14.69 -12.22
C VAL A 150 -14.22 -14.36 -12.74
N ASP A 151 -15.13 -15.35 -12.74
CA ASP A 151 -16.53 -15.24 -13.13
C ASP A 151 -17.48 -14.93 -11.96
N LYS A 152 -16.94 -14.80 -10.73
CA LYS A 152 -17.68 -14.47 -9.52
C LYS A 152 -17.37 -13.05 -9.08
N GLN A 153 -18.16 -12.60 -8.10
CA GLN A 153 -18.09 -11.26 -7.50
C GLN A 153 -18.24 -11.31 -5.98
N ASP A 154 -17.89 -12.46 -5.38
CA ASP A 154 -17.96 -12.76 -3.94
C ASP A 154 -16.65 -12.40 -3.21
N THR A 155 -16.00 -11.32 -3.66
CA THR A 155 -14.76 -10.82 -3.05
C THR A 155 -14.96 -10.53 -1.56
N ALA A 156 -13.97 -10.87 -0.74
CA ALA A 156 -13.95 -10.45 0.64
C ALA A 156 -13.47 -9.00 0.75
N SER A 157 -13.95 -8.29 1.76
CA SER A 157 -13.61 -6.90 2.03
C SER A 157 -13.06 -6.72 3.43
N GLU A 158 -12.43 -5.57 3.67
CA GLU A 158 -11.87 -5.22 4.97
C GLU A 158 -12.99 -4.89 5.97
N LEU A 159 -12.71 -5.10 7.26
CA LEU A 159 -13.52 -4.60 8.36
C LEU A 159 -12.71 -3.58 9.16
N GLU A 160 -13.35 -2.51 9.58
CA GLU A 160 -12.75 -1.55 10.50
C GLU A 160 -13.22 -1.85 11.92
N VAL A 161 -12.29 -1.88 12.87
CA VAL A 161 -12.54 -2.09 14.29
C VAL A 161 -12.02 -0.88 15.03
N LYS A 162 -12.89 -0.19 15.76
CA LYS A 162 -12.52 0.89 16.68
C LYS A 162 -12.70 0.44 18.12
N ILE A 163 -11.80 0.84 19.02
CA ILE A 163 -11.89 0.54 20.44
C ILE A 163 -11.78 1.83 21.22
N GLN A 164 -12.85 2.22 21.91
CA GLN A 164 -12.77 3.26 22.93
C GLN A 164 -12.34 2.62 24.25
N ARG A 165 -11.10 2.90 24.66
CA ARG A 165 -10.53 2.46 25.93
C ARG A 165 -11.18 3.18 27.10
N LYS A 166 -11.56 2.44 28.14
CA LYS A 166 -12.09 3.03 29.38
C LYS A 166 -10.98 3.54 30.29
N ASN A 167 -9.92 2.75 30.43
CA ASN A 167 -8.75 3.11 31.21
C ASN A 167 -7.59 3.34 30.25
N ASN A 168 -7.25 4.60 29.98
CA ASN A 168 -6.06 4.92 29.19
C ASN A 168 -4.84 4.44 29.99
N ILE A 169 -4.16 3.40 29.51
CA ILE A 169 -2.83 3.05 30.00
C ILE A 169 -1.91 4.19 29.54
N ASN A 170 -1.56 5.08 30.46
CA ASN A 170 -0.86 6.35 30.22
C ASN A 170 0.64 6.17 29.92
N ASN A 171 1.01 5.31 28.98
CA ASN A 171 2.36 5.35 28.42
C ASN A 171 2.27 5.76 26.96
N LYS A 172 2.41 7.08 26.70
CA LYS A 172 2.28 7.66 25.35
C LYS A 172 3.17 6.94 24.33
N LEU A 173 4.39 6.53 24.71
CA LEU A 173 5.31 5.79 23.85
C LEU A 173 4.78 4.42 23.39
N GLU A 174 4.12 3.66 24.27
CA GLU A 174 3.57 2.33 23.93
C GLU A 174 2.39 2.42 22.95
N TYR A 175 1.73 3.57 22.90
CA TYR A 175 0.53 3.76 22.09
C TYR A 175 0.85 4.00 20.62
N PHE A 176 1.95 4.71 20.33
CA PHE A 176 2.26 5.14 18.96
C PHE A 176 3.53 4.53 18.36
N LEU A 177 4.43 3.98 19.17
CA LEU A 177 5.64 3.33 18.65
C LEU A 177 5.27 1.99 17.98
N PRO A 178 5.44 1.83 16.66
CA PRO A 178 5.13 0.56 15.99
C PRO A 178 6.07 -0.56 16.44
N ASP A 179 5.61 -1.81 16.33
CA ASP A 179 6.48 -2.98 16.53
C ASP A 179 7.69 -2.90 15.59
N PRO A 180 8.88 -3.37 16.01
CA PRO A 180 10.03 -3.44 15.13
C PRO A 180 9.78 -4.25 13.85
N LEU A 181 10.38 -3.83 12.73
CA LEU A 181 10.29 -4.54 11.44
C LEU A 181 11.01 -5.90 11.46
N ALA A 182 11.97 -6.07 12.36
CA ALA A 182 12.73 -7.28 12.63
C ALA A 182 13.38 -7.16 14.03
N ASP A 183 14.19 -8.14 14.43
CA ASP A 183 15.00 -8.01 15.65
C ASP A 183 15.94 -6.80 15.55
N THR A 184 15.80 -5.88 16.51
CA THR A 184 16.58 -4.65 16.59
C THR A 184 17.98 -4.95 17.10
N LYS A 185 18.96 -4.30 16.50
CA LYS A 185 20.35 -4.29 16.97
C LYS A 185 20.52 -3.21 18.03
N GLU A 186 20.04 -1.99 17.71
CA GLU A 186 20.10 -0.81 18.56
C GLU A 186 18.79 -0.02 18.40
N GLU A 187 18.37 0.66 19.46
CA GLU A 187 17.19 1.51 19.48
C GLU A 187 17.49 2.81 20.23
N TYR A 188 17.00 3.93 19.71
CA TYR A 188 17.28 5.26 20.21
C TYR A 188 16.01 6.10 20.25
N LEU A 189 15.75 6.72 21.39
CA LEU A 189 14.74 7.76 21.52
C LEU A 189 15.42 9.13 21.46
N ILE A 190 15.15 9.88 20.40
CA ILE A 190 15.62 11.25 20.23
C ILE A 190 14.54 12.16 20.80
N LYS A 191 14.84 12.74 21.95
CA LYS A 191 13.90 13.62 22.66
C LYS A 191 13.60 14.86 21.84
N ASP A 192 12.39 15.40 21.98
CA ASP A 192 12.00 16.66 21.36
C ASP A 192 13.12 17.70 21.48
N SER A 193 13.31 18.49 20.43
CA SER A 193 14.29 19.57 20.39
C SER A 193 15.76 19.14 20.56
N THR A 194 16.09 17.85 20.41
CA THR A 194 17.46 17.31 20.50
C THR A 194 17.89 16.60 19.22
N ALA A 195 19.14 16.13 19.19
CA ALA A 195 19.64 15.23 18.16
C ALA A 195 20.47 14.12 18.81
N LEU A 196 20.69 13.04 18.06
CA LEU A 196 21.58 11.95 18.46
C LEU A 196 22.42 11.46 17.28
N ALA A 197 23.72 11.35 17.49
CA ALA A 197 24.64 10.70 16.56
C ALA A 197 24.92 9.24 16.97
N PHE A 198 25.01 8.35 15.98
CA PHE A 198 25.20 6.91 16.18
C PHE A 198 25.97 6.29 15.00
N GLU A 199 26.66 5.17 15.25
CA GLU A 199 27.45 4.47 14.24
C GLU A 199 26.66 3.30 13.64
N VAL A 200 26.77 3.10 12.33
CA VAL A 200 26.07 2.03 11.61
C VAL A 200 27.05 1.31 10.69
N LYS A 201 26.96 -0.02 10.64
CA LYS A 201 27.84 -0.84 9.78
C LYS A 201 27.30 -0.96 8.36
N GLU A 202 28.20 -1.15 7.41
CA GLU A 202 27.82 -1.41 6.02
C GLU A 202 26.83 -2.59 5.92
N GLY A 203 25.73 -2.32 5.21
CA GLY A 203 24.62 -3.24 4.99
C GLY A 203 23.56 -3.24 6.10
N ASP A 204 23.83 -2.70 7.29
CA ASP A 204 22.81 -2.53 8.33
C ASP A 204 21.78 -1.50 7.88
N PHE A 205 20.58 -1.56 8.46
CA PHE A 205 19.48 -0.67 8.12
C PHE A 205 19.19 0.32 9.24
N ILE A 206 18.76 1.52 8.87
CA ILE A 206 18.42 2.63 9.78
C ILE A 206 16.96 2.97 9.55
N GLN A 207 16.11 2.81 10.54
CA GLN A 207 14.71 3.22 10.51
C GLN A 207 14.55 4.47 11.36
N VAL A 208 14.18 5.60 10.74
CA VAL A 208 13.79 6.83 11.44
C VAL A 208 12.27 6.90 11.46
N ILE A 209 11.68 6.99 12.65
CA ILE A 209 10.24 6.87 12.90
C ILE A 209 9.74 8.17 13.53
N ASP A 210 8.72 8.75 12.92
CA ASP A 210 7.89 9.77 13.53
C ASP A 210 6.89 9.09 14.47
N ILE A 211 7.12 9.21 15.78
CA ILE A 211 6.31 8.50 16.79
C ILE A 211 4.90 9.04 16.81
N TYR A 212 4.73 10.37 16.80
CA TYR A 212 3.46 11.01 17.11
C TYR A 212 2.76 11.61 15.89
N GLY A 213 3.38 11.52 14.72
CA GLY A 213 2.92 12.16 13.52
C GLY A 213 3.32 13.63 13.49
N GLN A 214 3.38 14.15 12.28
CA GLN A 214 3.77 15.50 11.92
C GLN A 214 5.17 15.95 12.37
N GLN A 215 5.94 15.16 13.12
CA GLN A 215 7.27 15.52 13.58
C GLN A 215 8.29 15.40 12.44
N CYS A 216 8.99 16.51 12.18
CA CYS A 216 10.09 16.59 11.24
C CYS A 216 11.39 16.07 11.86
N SER A 217 12.21 15.42 11.06
CA SER A 217 13.51 14.91 11.49
C SER A 217 14.57 15.22 10.43
N ASP A 218 15.52 16.09 10.75
CA ASP A 218 16.71 16.16 9.92
C ASP A 218 17.49 14.84 10.06
N PHE A 219 18.09 14.37 8.97
CA PHE A 219 18.98 13.21 8.92
C PHE A 219 20.28 13.59 8.20
N MET A 220 21.41 13.05 8.65
CA MET A 220 22.68 13.18 7.94
C MET A 220 23.54 11.96 8.18
N ALA A 221 24.34 11.57 7.20
CA ALA A 221 25.29 10.47 7.31
C ALA A 221 26.65 10.85 6.75
N PHE A 222 27.71 10.28 7.32
CA PHE A 222 29.10 10.47 6.96
C PHE A 222 29.78 9.12 6.77
N GLY A 223 30.69 8.99 5.81
CA GLY A 223 31.55 7.81 5.73
C GLY A 223 32.47 7.70 6.95
N ALA A 224 32.24 6.71 7.84
CA ALA A 224 32.96 6.59 9.11
C ALA A 224 34.47 6.43 8.92
N THR A 225 34.89 5.62 7.95
CA THR A 225 36.32 5.39 7.64
C THR A 225 37.01 6.67 7.15
N GLN A 226 36.30 7.51 6.41
CA GLN A 226 36.83 8.78 5.90
C GLN A 226 36.87 9.83 7.01
N LEU A 227 35.85 9.85 7.86
CA LEU A 227 35.78 10.75 9.01
C LEU A 227 36.93 10.48 10.00
N GLN A 228 37.24 9.21 10.28
CA GLN A 228 38.43 8.82 11.07
C GLN A 228 39.76 9.30 10.47
N LYS A 229 39.80 9.59 9.16
CA LYS A 229 40.96 10.16 8.46
C LYS A 229 40.91 11.69 8.37
N GLY A 230 40.01 12.34 9.11
CA GLY A 230 39.80 13.79 9.09
C GLY A 230 39.18 14.30 7.78
N LYS A 231 38.51 13.43 7.02
CA LYS A 231 37.84 13.79 5.76
C LYS A 231 36.33 13.72 5.93
N GLU A 232 35.69 14.88 5.89
CA GLU A 232 34.23 14.99 5.99
C GLU A 232 33.57 14.80 4.63
N PHE A 233 32.96 13.63 4.44
CA PHE A 233 32.09 13.33 3.30
C PHE A 233 30.71 12.99 3.84
N SER A 234 29.91 14.03 4.05
CA SER A 234 28.49 13.92 4.40
C SER A 234 27.65 13.76 3.13
N ILE A 235 26.37 13.46 3.31
CA ILE A 235 25.41 13.56 2.21
C ILE A 235 25.42 15.00 1.65
N ASP A 236 25.41 15.09 0.33
CA ASP A 236 25.30 16.32 -0.43
C ASP A 236 23.98 16.31 -1.21
N THR A 237 23.07 17.20 -0.83
CA THR A 237 21.71 17.23 -1.40
C THR A 237 21.69 17.72 -2.84
N THR A 238 22.65 18.58 -3.23
CA THR A 238 22.76 19.09 -4.59
C THR A 238 23.25 17.99 -5.53
N VAL A 239 24.32 17.29 -5.14
CA VAL A 239 24.81 16.13 -5.89
C VAL A 239 23.74 15.05 -5.97
N THR A 240 23.07 14.77 -4.85
CA THR A 240 22.01 13.76 -4.80
C THR A 240 20.88 14.09 -5.79
N ARG A 241 20.30 15.30 -5.73
CA ARG A 241 19.24 15.71 -6.67
C ARG A 241 19.68 15.67 -8.13
N ASN A 242 20.92 16.07 -8.41
CA ASN A 242 21.47 16.04 -9.77
C ASN A 242 21.58 14.60 -10.32
N ILE A 243 22.00 13.64 -9.50
CA ILE A 243 22.14 12.23 -9.92
C ILE A 243 20.78 11.54 -10.00
N VAL A 244 19.92 11.77 -9.01
CA VAL A 244 18.58 11.15 -8.93
C VAL A 244 17.60 11.74 -9.94
N GLY A 245 17.81 12.99 -10.37
CA GLY A 245 16.89 13.69 -11.27
C GLY A 245 15.55 14.02 -10.63
N GLY A 246 15.48 14.04 -9.29
CA GLY A 246 14.28 14.27 -8.50
C GLY A 246 14.57 15.10 -7.25
N ALA A 247 13.50 15.55 -6.58
CA ALA A 247 13.56 16.35 -5.37
C ALA A 247 14.31 15.66 -4.22
N TYR A 248 14.15 14.34 -4.11
CA TYR A 248 14.79 13.47 -3.15
C TYR A 248 14.76 12.03 -3.67
N PRO A 249 15.65 11.15 -3.18
CA PRO A 249 15.62 9.73 -3.49
C PRO A 249 14.35 9.06 -2.95
N MET A 250 13.80 8.13 -3.73
CA MET A 250 12.63 7.30 -3.38
C MET A 250 12.96 5.82 -3.56
N PRO A 251 12.30 4.88 -2.84
CA PRO A 251 12.48 3.45 -3.07
C PRO A 251 12.33 3.10 -4.56
N GLY A 252 13.30 2.36 -5.11
CA GLY A 252 13.33 2.01 -6.53
C GLY A 252 14.70 2.24 -7.16
N LEU A 253 14.70 2.71 -8.41
CA LEU A 253 15.91 2.91 -9.22
C LEU A 253 16.75 4.09 -8.70
N PHE A 254 16.11 5.22 -8.38
CA PHE A 254 16.77 6.44 -7.91
C PHE A 254 16.65 6.61 -6.39
N SER A 255 17.13 5.60 -5.66
CA SER A 255 16.92 5.42 -4.21
C SER A 255 18.10 5.86 -3.35
N LYS A 256 19.14 6.46 -3.91
CA LYS A 256 20.42 6.64 -3.21
C LYS A 256 20.71 8.10 -2.88
N TYR A 257 21.27 8.32 -1.70
CA TYR A 257 21.90 9.58 -1.31
C TYR A 257 23.42 9.48 -1.50
N PHE A 258 24.01 10.58 -1.97
CA PHE A 258 25.41 10.64 -2.39
C PHE A 258 26.17 11.74 -1.64
N ASP A 259 27.46 11.56 -1.45
CA ASP A 259 28.34 12.63 -0.98
C ASP A 259 28.82 13.53 -2.14
N LYS A 260 29.62 14.55 -1.81
CA LYS A 260 30.18 15.49 -2.80
C LYS A 260 31.09 14.85 -3.87
N ASN A 261 31.61 13.64 -3.61
CA ASN A 261 32.40 12.87 -4.58
C ASN A 261 31.52 11.91 -5.40
N GLN A 262 30.20 11.97 -5.21
CA GLN A 262 29.21 11.07 -5.84
C GLN A 262 29.29 9.63 -5.33
N ASP A 263 29.94 9.38 -4.19
CA ASP A 263 29.91 8.06 -3.57
C ASP A 263 28.61 7.89 -2.77
N THR A 264 27.96 6.73 -2.89
CA THR A 264 26.71 6.45 -2.16
C THR A 264 26.95 6.31 -0.66
N LEU A 265 26.08 6.88 0.18
CA LEU A 265 26.11 6.70 1.63
C LEU A 265 24.98 5.82 2.14
N VAL A 266 23.74 6.12 1.74
CA VAL A 266 22.55 5.35 2.11
C VAL A 266 21.64 5.12 0.91
N GLU A 267 20.90 4.02 0.95
CA GLU A 267 19.84 3.70 -0.02
C GLU A 267 18.49 3.64 0.71
N VAL A 268 17.48 4.34 0.18
CA VAL A 268 16.10 4.31 0.67
C VAL A 268 15.46 2.99 0.27
N ILE A 269 15.11 2.19 1.27
CA ILE A 269 14.48 0.87 1.10
C ILE A 269 12.97 0.99 1.27
N GLN A 270 12.52 1.67 2.31
CA GLN A 270 11.10 1.94 2.52
C GLN A 270 10.90 3.40 2.91
N ASP A 271 9.82 4.00 2.42
CA ASP A 271 9.39 5.33 2.81
C ASP A 271 7.88 5.32 2.98
N THR A 272 7.41 5.62 4.18
CA THR A 272 5.97 5.65 4.49
C THR A 272 5.31 7.02 4.49
N CYS A 273 6.07 8.07 4.22
CA CYS A 273 5.55 9.42 4.09
C CYS A 273 5.46 9.84 2.62
N GLY A 274 6.52 9.58 1.84
CA GLY A 274 6.62 10.00 0.45
C GLY A 274 6.78 11.51 0.27
N ARG A 275 7.11 12.23 1.36
CA ARG A 275 7.20 13.69 1.39
C ARG A 275 8.26 14.17 2.37
N HIS A 276 9.30 14.78 1.82
CA HIS A 276 10.52 15.18 2.53
C HIS A 276 11.07 16.51 1.98
N ASP A 277 11.92 17.19 2.75
CA ASP A 277 12.67 18.36 2.31
C ASP A 277 14.14 18.01 2.05
N THR A 278 14.66 18.42 0.90
CA THR A 278 16.11 18.49 0.69
C THR A 278 16.60 19.84 0.16
N TYR A 279 15.69 20.80 -0.03
CA TYR A 279 15.97 22.07 -0.71
C TYR A 279 16.66 23.07 0.22
N GLY A 280 16.22 23.12 1.49
CA GLY A 280 16.66 24.09 2.47
C GLY A 280 17.89 23.68 3.28
N THR A 281 18.06 24.40 4.38
CA THR A 281 18.95 24.00 5.48
C THR A 281 18.12 23.46 6.63
N ALA A 282 18.70 22.57 7.43
CA ALA A 282 18.18 22.32 8.78
C ALA A 282 18.00 23.65 9.51
N CYS A 283 17.02 23.76 10.41
CA CYS A 283 16.74 25.04 11.07
C CYS A 283 18.00 25.57 11.78
N THR A 284 18.14 26.90 11.80
CA THR A 284 19.36 27.59 12.25
C THR A 284 19.03 28.65 13.29
N LEU A 285 20.01 29.05 14.08
CA LEU A 285 19.87 30.19 14.98
C LEU A 285 19.44 31.47 14.23
N LYS A 286 20.05 31.74 13.07
CA LYS A 286 19.70 32.92 12.26
C LYS A 286 18.24 32.94 11.84
N TYR A 287 17.68 31.79 11.44
CA TYR A 287 16.28 31.67 11.05
C TYR A 287 15.34 32.18 12.15
N TYR A 288 15.53 31.70 13.38
CA TYR A 288 14.70 32.09 14.51
C TYR A 288 14.95 33.53 14.98
N GLU A 289 16.21 33.97 15.01
CA GLU A 289 16.57 35.35 15.40
C GLU A 289 15.97 36.39 14.44
N ASP A 290 16.01 36.15 13.13
CA ASP A 290 15.42 37.05 12.12
C ASP A 290 13.88 37.13 12.26
N MET A 291 13.23 36.06 12.75
CA MET A 291 11.79 36.01 13.02
C MET A 291 11.40 36.56 14.41
N GLY A 292 12.38 36.93 15.24
CA GLY A 292 12.16 37.48 16.58
C GLY A 292 12.05 36.43 17.70
N TYR A 293 12.39 35.17 17.42
CA TYR A 293 12.43 34.07 18.40
C TYR A 293 13.85 33.88 18.94
N PHE A 294 14.30 34.85 19.74
CA PHE A 294 15.69 34.90 20.23
C PHE A 294 16.04 33.72 21.12
N GLY A 295 17.19 33.09 20.88
CA GLY A 295 17.69 31.95 21.67
C GLY A 295 16.93 30.63 21.47
N HIS A 296 16.06 30.55 20.46
CA HIS A 296 15.31 29.33 20.15
C HIS A 296 16.26 28.17 19.76
N PRO A 297 16.05 26.94 20.28
CA PRO A 297 16.85 25.78 19.90
C PRO A 297 16.72 25.47 18.40
N ASN A 298 17.75 24.87 17.81
CA ASN A 298 17.74 24.57 16.38
C ASN A 298 18.53 23.30 16.04
N CYS A 299 18.14 22.64 14.95
CA CYS A 299 18.75 21.40 14.48
C CYS A 299 20.23 21.54 14.17
N SER A 300 20.65 22.68 13.61
CA SER A 300 22.04 22.89 13.20
C SER A 300 22.99 22.90 14.41
N ASP A 301 22.61 23.57 15.49
CA ASP A 301 23.38 23.57 16.74
C ASP A 301 23.31 22.23 17.46
N ASN A 302 22.15 21.55 17.44
CA ASN A 302 22.01 20.20 17.97
C ASN A 302 22.95 19.21 17.27
N TYR A 303 23.07 19.30 15.94
CA TYR A 303 24.02 18.50 15.15
C TYR A 303 25.46 18.79 15.54
N ASN A 304 25.83 20.07 15.67
CA ASN A 304 27.19 20.46 16.06
C ASN A 304 27.59 19.82 17.40
N GLY A 305 26.68 19.77 18.37
CA GLY A 305 26.93 19.14 19.67
C GLY A 305 27.10 17.62 19.57
N GLN A 306 26.27 16.94 18.77
CA GLN A 306 26.31 15.48 18.65
C GLN A 306 27.46 14.96 17.77
N LEU A 307 27.91 15.76 16.81
CA LEU A 307 28.97 15.38 15.87
C LEU A 307 30.37 15.79 16.34
N GLU A 308 30.48 16.65 17.36
CA GLU A 308 31.76 17.07 17.95
C GLU A 308 32.64 15.90 18.43
N PRO A 309 32.11 14.84 19.10
CA PRO A 309 32.89 13.66 19.48
C PRO A 309 33.50 12.90 18.29
N PHE A 310 32.94 13.06 17.08
CA PHE A 310 33.41 12.43 15.86
C PHE A 310 34.38 13.32 15.06
N GLY A 311 34.75 14.48 15.60
CA GLY A 311 35.71 15.41 14.99
C GLY A 311 35.17 16.16 13.78
N VAL A 312 33.84 16.28 13.66
CA VAL A 312 33.18 17.00 12.57
C VAL A 312 33.18 18.51 12.85
N GLU A 313 33.53 19.31 11.85
CA GLU A 313 33.54 20.77 11.93
C GLU A 313 32.12 21.34 12.18
N LYS A 314 32.02 22.28 13.13
CA LYS A 314 30.77 22.95 13.46
C LYS A 314 30.34 23.87 12.31
N ARG A 315 29.05 23.82 11.96
CA ARG A 315 28.45 24.61 10.87
C ARG A 315 27.29 25.45 11.39
N LYS A 316 27.15 26.67 10.87
CA LYS A 316 26.01 27.55 11.23
C LYS A 316 24.68 27.10 10.59
N GLY A 317 24.76 26.31 9.53
CA GLY A 317 23.61 25.73 8.85
C GLY A 317 24.02 24.44 8.17
N TRP A 318 23.25 23.39 8.38
CA TRP A 318 23.43 22.09 7.75
C TRP A 318 22.50 21.94 6.55
N ASN A 319 22.91 21.21 5.52
CA ASN A 319 21.99 20.85 4.42
C ASN A 319 20.82 20.02 4.97
N ALA A 320 19.60 20.32 4.55
CA ALA A 320 18.43 19.56 4.99
C ALA A 320 18.36 18.20 4.28
N ILE A 321 18.26 17.13 5.06
CA ILE A 321 17.50 15.94 4.65
C ILE A 321 16.44 15.80 5.71
N ASN A 322 15.44 16.67 5.62
CA ASN A 322 14.41 16.76 6.62
C ASN A 322 13.29 15.79 6.27
N LEU A 323 13.35 14.63 6.90
CA LEU A 323 12.35 13.59 6.80
C LEU A 323 11.02 14.14 7.32
N PHE A 324 9.95 13.69 6.69
CA PHE A 324 8.56 14.06 6.96
C PHE A 324 8.15 15.52 6.66
N PHE A 325 9.11 16.42 6.45
CA PHE A 325 8.80 17.83 6.24
C PHE A 325 8.13 18.06 4.87
N ASN A 326 6.95 18.68 4.88
CA ASN A 326 6.17 18.97 3.68
C ASN A 326 6.61 20.29 3.05
N THR A 327 7.68 20.23 2.26
CA THR A 327 8.13 21.35 1.43
C THR A 327 7.99 21.07 -0.07
N SER A 328 7.80 22.12 -0.86
CA SER A 328 7.83 22.04 -2.33
C SER A 328 8.16 23.36 -2.98
N ILE A 329 8.49 23.28 -4.26
CA ILE A 329 8.56 24.43 -5.15
C ILE A 329 7.29 24.44 -5.99
N ASP A 330 6.51 25.51 -5.93
CA ASP A 330 5.27 25.64 -6.70
C ASP A 330 5.52 26.04 -8.16
N ALA A 331 4.45 26.14 -8.95
CA ALA A 331 4.50 26.55 -10.37
C ALA A 331 5.01 27.99 -10.59
N THR A 332 5.11 28.80 -9.52
CA THR A 332 5.66 30.16 -9.55
C THR A 332 7.13 30.22 -9.10
N ASN A 333 7.75 29.06 -8.88
CA ASN A 333 9.12 28.88 -8.38
C ASN A 333 9.33 29.36 -6.94
N VAL A 334 8.27 29.33 -6.12
CA VAL A 334 8.35 29.69 -4.70
C VAL A 334 8.49 28.42 -3.87
N LEU A 335 9.51 28.39 -3.00
CA LEU A 335 9.61 27.37 -1.94
C LEU A 335 8.54 27.66 -0.90
N PHE A 336 7.65 26.70 -0.66
CA PHE A 336 6.67 26.74 0.40
C PHE A 336 6.82 25.54 1.33
N SER A 337 6.35 25.71 2.56
CA SER A 337 6.16 24.65 3.54
C SER A 337 4.69 24.63 3.98
N ASP A 338 4.23 23.46 4.38
CA ASP A 338 2.91 23.25 4.96
C ASP A 338 3.01 22.13 6.01
N ILE A 339 1.90 21.80 6.66
CA ILE A 339 1.84 20.79 7.71
C ILE A 339 2.39 19.45 7.17
N PRO A 340 3.34 18.83 7.87
CA PRO A 340 3.85 17.50 7.53
C PRO A 340 2.75 16.45 7.32
N TRP A 341 2.97 15.54 6.37
CA TRP A 341 2.01 14.48 6.03
C TRP A 341 2.17 13.21 6.88
N SER A 342 3.27 13.14 7.63
CA SER A 342 3.56 12.01 8.50
C SER A 342 2.49 11.85 9.56
N ARG A 343 2.19 10.60 9.84
CA ARG A 343 1.26 10.15 10.86
C ARG A 343 2.03 9.36 11.92
N PRO A 344 1.43 9.13 13.09
CA PRO A 344 2.07 8.31 14.11
C PRO A 344 2.54 6.96 13.55
N GLY A 345 3.82 6.66 13.76
CA GLY A 345 4.48 5.45 13.29
C GLY A 345 4.97 5.47 11.83
N ASP A 346 4.79 6.56 11.09
CA ASP A 346 5.42 6.70 9.78
C ASP A 346 6.94 6.70 9.90
N TYR A 347 7.62 6.13 8.91
CA TYR A 347 9.07 5.96 8.95
C TYR A 347 9.72 6.00 7.58
N VAL A 348 11.03 6.25 7.58
CA VAL A 348 11.92 6.01 6.44
C VAL A 348 12.96 4.97 6.86
N LEU A 349 13.12 3.93 6.05
CA LEU A 349 14.08 2.85 6.23
C LEU A 349 15.18 2.98 5.19
N PHE A 350 16.39 3.25 5.66
CA PHE A 350 17.61 3.28 4.85
C PHE A 350 18.41 2.00 5.01
N GLN A 351 19.20 1.65 3.99
CA GLN A 351 20.32 0.71 4.11
C GLN A 351 21.64 1.47 4.00
N ALA A 352 22.54 1.25 4.96
CA ALA A 352 23.89 1.79 4.92
C ALA A 352 24.71 1.14 3.81
N GLN A 353 25.30 1.95 2.93
CA GLN A 353 26.08 1.49 1.78
C GLN A 353 27.59 1.46 2.06
N LYS A 354 27.99 1.85 3.27
CA LYS A 354 29.34 1.73 3.86
C LYS A 354 29.22 1.83 5.38
N ASP A 355 30.33 1.76 6.11
CA ASP A 355 30.33 2.11 7.54
C ASP A 355 30.05 3.62 7.70
N LEU A 356 29.06 3.98 8.51
CA LEU A 356 28.55 5.34 8.65
C LEU A 356 28.63 5.84 10.10
N VAL A 357 28.89 7.14 10.24
CA VAL A 357 28.41 7.92 11.40
C VAL A 357 27.15 8.64 10.92
N SER A 358 26.03 8.40 11.57
CA SER A 358 24.75 9.02 11.23
C SER A 358 24.28 9.91 12.37
N VAL A 359 23.48 10.93 12.05
CA VAL A 359 22.82 11.79 13.04
C VAL A 359 21.39 12.03 12.59
N SER A 360 20.48 12.09 13.55
CA SER A 360 19.09 12.46 13.34
C SER A 360 18.64 13.43 14.44
N SER A 361 17.73 14.34 14.12
CA SER A 361 17.13 15.28 15.09
C SER A 361 15.65 15.02 15.30
N ALA A 362 15.14 15.43 16.46
CA ALA A 362 13.74 15.82 16.62
C ALA A 362 13.68 17.34 16.49
N CYS A 363 13.24 17.82 15.33
CA CYS A 363 13.20 19.25 15.01
C CYS A 363 12.44 20.07 16.08
N PRO A 364 13.02 21.16 16.61
CA PRO A 364 12.37 22.00 17.61
C PRO A 364 11.36 23.01 17.05
N CYS A 365 11.22 23.14 15.71
CA CYS A 365 10.44 24.22 15.12
C CYS A 365 8.97 24.19 15.55
N ASP A 366 8.49 25.24 16.20
CA ASP A 366 7.09 25.44 16.59
C ASP A 366 6.53 26.79 16.10
N VAL A 367 7.31 27.51 15.29
CA VAL A 367 7.01 28.89 14.86
C VAL A 367 6.34 28.97 13.49
N ASP A 368 6.28 27.86 12.76
CA ASP A 368 5.64 27.70 11.45
C ASP A 368 4.94 26.33 11.35
N ALA A 369 4.44 25.96 10.17
CA ALA A 369 3.68 24.73 9.97
C ALA A 369 4.48 23.43 10.19
N ALA A 370 5.81 23.49 10.33
CA ALA A 370 6.63 22.37 10.75
C ALA A 370 6.13 21.78 12.08
N ASN A 371 6.31 20.47 12.25
CA ASN A 371 5.94 19.76 13.48
C ASN A 371 4.46 19.89 13.90
N GLY A 372 3.58 20.41 13.02
CA GLY A 372 2.22 20.76 13.41
C GLY A 372 2.16 21.73 14.59
N TRP A 373 3.14 22.64 14.72
CA TRP A 373 3.32 23.56 15.86
C TRP A 373 3.51 22.86 17.22
N ASN A 374 3.78 21.56 17.24
CA ASN A 374 3.96 20.79 18.47
C ASN A 374 5.11 19.79 18.31
N PRO A 375 6.36 20.22 18.57
CA PRO A 375 7.52 19.33 18.54
C PRO A 375 7.34 18.12 19.46
N THR A 376 7.69 16.95 18.95
CA THR A 376 7.63 15.66 19.65
C THR A 376 8.88 14.81 19.39
N ASP A 377 8.97 13.66 20.06
CA ASP A 377 10.12 12.76 19.96
C ASP A 377 10.21 12.04 18.59
N ILE A 378 11.44 11.73 18.16
CA ILE A 378 11.74 10.82 17.04
C ILE A 378 12.31 9.52 17.59
N TYR A 379 11.97 8.38 16.96
CA TYR A 379 12.56 7.09 17.29
C TYR A 379 13.46 6.59 16.17
N VAL A 380 14.62 6.05 16.51
CA VAL A 380 15.52 5.43 15.54
C VAL A 380 15.77 3.97 15.92
N ARG A 381 15.69 3.08 14.94
CA ARG A 381 16.08 1.67 15.09
C ARG A 381 17.16 1.31 14.09
N VAL A 382 18.11 0.50 14.53
CA VAL A 382 19.12 -0.10 13.65
C VAL A 382 18.86 -1.60 13.54
N TYR A 383 18.84 -2.11 12.32
CA TYR A 383 18.67 -3.53 12.03
C TYR A 383 19.93 -4.10 11.41
N SER A 384 20.26 -5.35 11.76
CA SER A 384 21.38 -6.03 11.12
C SER A 384 21.13 -6.29 9.63
N LYS A 385 22.20 -6.24 8.82
CA LYS A 385 22.21 -6.66 7.39
C LYS A 385 21.72 -8.08 7.11
N LYS A 386 21.57 -8.92 8.14
CA LYS A 386 20.98 -10.27 8.03
C LYS A 386 19.49 -10.23 7.72
N ASN A 387 18.82 -9.12 8.04
CA ASN A 387 17.42 -8.92 7.74
C ASN A 387 17.23 -8.59 6.25
N VAL A 388 16.10 -9.02 5.69
CA VAL A 388 15.73 -8.75 4.30
C VAL A 388 14.45 -7.91 4.31
N PHE A 389 14.56 -6.67 3.84
CA PHE A 389 13.43 -5.77 3.68
C PHE A 389 13.17 -5.52 2.20
N SER A 390 11.94 -5.76 1.77
CA SER A 390 11.51 -5.45 0.40
C SER A 390 11.46 -3.94 0.20
N LYS A 391 11.87 -3.50 -1.00
CA LYS A 391 11.68 -2.11 -1.41
C LYS A 391 10.19 -1.79 -1.49
N ALA A 392 9.78 -0.72 -0.85
CA ALA A 392 8.38 -0.33 -0.86
C ALA A 392 8.20 1.16 -0.67
N THR A 393 7.37 1.76 -1.51
CA THR A 393 6.95 3.15 -1.35
C THR A 393 5.61 3.18 -0.65
N GLY A 394 5.37 4.34 -0.08
CA GLY A 394 4.13 4.64 0.54
C GLY A 394 2.98 4.98 -0.36
N TYR A 395 1.87 4.28 -0.14
CA TYR A 395 0.62 4.58 -0.82
C TYR A 395 -0.54 4.72 0.17
N ARG A 396 -1.34 5.78 -0.03
CA ARG A 396 -2.61 6.01 0.66
C ARG A 396 -3.69 6.22 -0.39
N LYS A 397 -4.83 5.53 -0.21
CA LYS A 397 -5.97 5.68 -1.13
C LYS A 397 -6.59 7.07 -1.08
N ASN A 398 -6.61 7.68 0.10
CA ASN A 398 -7.11 9.03 0.36
C ASN A 398 -6.48 9.60 1.65
N ALA A 399 -6.79 10.85 1.99
CA ALA A 399 -6.24 11.57 3.15
C ALA A 399 -6.52 10.93 4.52
N ASN A 400 -7.51 10.04 4.63
CA ASN A 400 -7.91 9.33 5.84
C ASN A 400 -7.56 7.82 5.80
N SER A 401 -7.22 7.30 4.62
CA SER A 401 -6.89 5.89 4.44
C SER A 401 -5.55 5.54 5.04
N ASP A 402 -5.44 4.30 5.51
CA ASP A 402 -4.23 3.76 6.07
C ASP A 402 -3.12 3.72 5.04
N PHE A 403 -1.92 3.85 5.57
CA PHE A 403 -0.72 3.64 4.82
C PHE A 403 -0.58 2.18 4.37
N MET A 404 -0.31 1.97 3.09
CA MET A 404 0.01 0.66 2.53
C MET A 404 1.35 0.71 1.81
N LEU A 405 2.21 -0.26 2.10
CA LEU A 405 3.39 -0.49 1.28
C LEU A 405 2.96 -0.99 -0.10
N THR A 406 3.68 -0.53 -1.12
CA THR A 406 3.53 -1.05 -2.49
C THR A 406 3.61 -2.57 -2.51
N LYS A 407 2.67 -3.19 -3.24
CA LYS A 407 2.53 -4.63 -3.35
C LYS A 407 3.14 -5.13 -4.66
N GLU A 408 3.47 -6.41 -4.66
CA GLU A 408 3.80 -7.13 -5.88
C GLU A 408 2.52 -7.66 -6.56
N THR A 409 2.47 -7.57 -7.89
CA THR A 409 1.43 -8.24 -8.68
C THR A 409 1.70 -9.75 -8.77
N ALA A 410 0.76 -10.50 -9.33
CA ALA A 410 0.93 -11.94 -9.55
C ALA A 410 1.99 -12.26 -10.62
N PHE A 411 2.36 -11.25 -11.42
CA PHE A 411 3.32 -11.37 -12.50
C PHE A 411 4.69 -10.80 -12.11
N HIS A 412 4.80 -10.12 -10.95
CA HIS A 412 6.02 -9.46 -10.49
C HIS A 412 7.24 -10.38 -10.47
N LYS A 413 7.08 -11.66 -10.06
CA LYS A 413 8.17 -12.64 -10.05
C LYS A 413 8.78 -12.89 -11.45
N ARG A 414 8.00 -12.68 -12.52
CA ARG A 414 8.47 -12.80 -13.91
C ARG A 414 9.02 -11.48 -14.40
N THR A 415 8.28 -10.39 -14.18
CA THR A 415 8.66 -9.07 -14.71
C THR A 415 9.89 -8.48 -14.02
N SER A 416 10.08 -8.70 -12.71
CA SER A 416 11.24 -8.20 -11.93
C SER A 416 12.58 -8.87 -12.25
N VAL A 417 12.55 -10.00 -12.97
CA VAL A 417 13.75 -10.65 -13.54
C VAL A 417 14.13 -9.99 -14.86
N MET A 418 13.15 -9.45 -15.59
CA MET A 418 13.34 -8.86 -16.92
C MET A 418 13.66 -7.37 -16.87
N THR A 419 13.31 -6.68 -15.78
CA THR A 419 13.65 -5.28 -15.56
C THR A 419 13.80 -4.93 -14.09
N LYS A 420 14.60 -3.89 -13.82
CA LYS A 420 14.66 -3.18 -12.54
C LYS A 420 14.05 -1.78 -12.62
N ASP A 421 13.68 -1.34 -13.82
CA ASP A 421 12.98 -0.08 -14.09
C ASP A 421 11.48 -0.28 -13.82
N MET A 422 11.13 -0.18 -12.54
CA MET A 422 9.80 -0.36 -11.98
C MET A 422 9.29 0.97 -11.43
N MET A 423 7.99 1.20 -11.55
CA MET A 423 7.30 2.34 -10.96
C MET A 423 6.23 1.86 -9.97
N ASP A 424 5.90 2.71 -9.00
CA ASP A 424 4.66 2.56 -8.26
C ASP A 424 3.50 2.99 -9.16
N SER A 425 2.48 2.14 -9.24
CA SER A 425 1.19 2.44 -9.84
C SER A 425 0.11 2.15 -8.81
N VAL A 426 -0.29 3.21 -8.10
CA VAL A 426 -1.40 3.20 -7.15
C VAL A 426 -1.19 2.17 -6.03
N GLY A 427 0.04 1.90 -5.60
CA GLY A 427 0.34 0.90 -4.58
C GLY A 427 0.72 -0.49 -5.12
N PHE A 428 1.06 -0.62 -6.40
CA PHE A 428 1.63 -1.84 -6.98
C PHE A 428 2.90 -1.54 -7.78
N TRP A 429 3.89 -2.43 -7.67
CA TRP A 429 5.08 -2.41 -8.52
C TRP A 429 4.77 -2.90 -9.92
N ILE A 430 4.84 -2.01 -10.92
CA ILE A 430 4.71 -2.36 -12.34
C ILE A 430 5.94 -1.92 -13.16
N PRO A 431 6.28 -2.63 -14.24
CA PRO A 431 7.37 -2.26 -15.15
C PRO A 431 7.12 -0.92 -15.85
N ASN A 432 8.08 0.00 -15.73
CA ASN A 432 8.05 1.24 -16.51
C ASN A 432 8.60 1.01 -17.94
N LYS A 433 9.61 0.14 -18.05
CA LYS A 433 10.27 -0.26 -19.29
C LYS A 433 11.05 -1.56 -19.08
N TYR A 434 11.27 -2.33 -20.12
CA TYR A 434 12.13 -3.52 -20.13
C TYR A 434 13.47 -3.23 -20.80
N ASN A 435 14.56 -3.35 -20.05
CA ASN A 435 15.90 -2.92 -20.48
C ASN A 435 16.39 -3.57 -21.79
N ASN A 436 16.02 -4.83 -22.04
CA ASN A 436 16.45 -5.55 -23.24
C ASN A 436 15.69 -5.15 -24.52
N TYR A 437 14.62 -4.36 -24.40
CA TYR A 437 13.79 -3.92 -25.52
C TYR A 437 13.86 -2.39 -25.66
N GLY A 438 13.56 -1.68 -24.56
CA GLY A 438 13.46 -0.24 -24.55
C GLY A 438 12.13 0.27 -25.12
N THR A 439 11.73 1.48 -24.71
CA THR A 439 10.40 2.04 -24.97
C THR A 439 9.99 2.00 -26.45
N ILE A 440 10.89 2.33 -27.37
CA ILE A 440 10.60 2.39 -28.81
C ILE A 440 10.38 0.99 -29.41
N GLU A 441 11.14 -0.01 -28.99
CA GLU A 441 10.95 -1.38 -29.49
C GLU A 441 9.67 -2.00 -28.91
N GLU A 442 9.38 -1.75 -27.63
CA GLU A 442 8.12 -2.16 -27.00
C GLU A 442 6.91 -1.57 -27.74
N TYR A 443 6.96 -0.26 -28.04
CA TYR A 443 5.97 0.44 -28.85
C TYR A 443 5.83 -0.20 -30.25
N THR A 444 6.96 -0.42 -30.93
CA THR A 444 7.00 -0.95 -32.30
C THR A 444 6.47 -2.38 -32.36
N ALA A 445 6.79 -3.20 -31.36
CA ALA A 445 6.28 -4.56 -31.24
C ALA A 445 4.76 -4.60 -31.01
N CYS A 446 4.19 -3.63 -30.28
CA CYS A 446 2.74 -3.52 -30.11
C CYS A 446 2.05 -3.24 -31.46
N ARG A 447 2.57 -2.28 -32.24
CA ARG A 447 2.03 -1.93 -33.56
C ARG A 447 2.15 -3.06 -34.59
N ASN A 448 3.30 -3.73 -34.62
CA ASN A 448 3.63 -4.67 -35.70
C ASN A 448 3.38 -6.14 -35.34
N ASN A 449 3.19 -6.46 -34.06
CA ASN A 449 3.25 -7.85 -33.61
C ASN A 449 2.33 -8.16 -32.41
N VAL A 450 2.89 -8.52 -31.25
CA VAL A 450 2.13 -8.79 -30.03
C VAL A 450 2.98 -8.44 -28.80
N VAL A 451 2.34 -7.79 -27.83
CA VAL A 451 2.93 -7.43 -26.55
C VAL A 451 2.11 -7.97 -25.39
N VAL A 452 2.76 -8.11 -24.23
CA VAL A 452 2.11 -8.37 -22.95
C VAL A 452 2.48 -7.28 -21.93
N MET A 453 1.48 -6.75 -21.23
CA MET A 453 1.67 -5.76 -20.17
C MET A 453 0.89 -6.14 -18.91
N ASP A 454 1.49 -5.89 -17.75
CA ASP A 454 0.82 -6.03 -16.46
C ASP A 454 -0.02 -4.78 -16.14
N LEU A 455 -1.35 -4.96 -16.07
CA LEU A 455 -2.31 -3.91 -15.72
C LEU A 455 -3.03 -4.22 -14.40
N SER A 456 -2.44 -5.09 -13.56
CA SER A 456 -3.04 -5.52 -12.29
C SER A 456 -3.29 -4.36 -11.33
N SER A 457 -2.53 -3.26 -11.46
CA SER A 457 -2.68 -2.06 -10.64
C SER A 457 -4.00 -1.32 -10.87
N LEU A 458 -4.72 -1.53 -11.97
CA LEU A 458 -6.05 -0.92 -12.18
C LEU A 458 -7.02 -1.35 -11.07
N ARG A 459 -7.82 -0.40 -10.59
CA ARG A 459 -8.78 -0.63 -9.51
C ARG A 459 -10.00 -1.36 -10.04
N LYS A 460 -10.47 -2.34 -9.29
CA LYS A 460 -11.57 -3.24 -9.69
C LYS A 460 -12.62 -3.24 -8.58
N PHE A 461 -13.83 -2.82 -8.94
CA PHE A 461 -14.97 -2.72 -8.03
C PHE A 461 -16.13 -3.57 -8.55
N GLU A 462 -16.62 -4.46 -7.71
CA GLU A 462 -17.85 -5.22 -7.94
C GLU A 462 -19.04 -4.39 -7.48
N ILE A 463 -19.94 -4.08 -8.41
CA ILE A 463 -21.16 -3.31 -8.17
C ILE A 463 -22.33 -4.28 -8.17
N LEU A 464 -22.92 -4.46 -6.99
CA LEU A 464 -23.86 -5.54 -6.70
C LEU A 464 -25.17 -4.97 -6.17
N GLY A 465 -26.28 -5.62 -6.48
CA GLY A 465 -27.58 -5.35 -5.89
C GLY A 465 -28.65 -4.95 -6.90
N PRO A 466 -29.93 -4.95 -6.49
CA PRO A 466 -31.05 -4.68 -7.39
C PRO A 466 -30.95 -3.32 -8.09
N ASP A 467 -30.36 -2.32 -7.44
CA ASP A 467 -30.27 -0.96 -7.96
C ASP A 467 -28.90 -0.65 -8.62
N ALA A 468 -28.08 -1.69 -8.89
CA ALA A 468 -26.73 -1.52 -9.43
C ALA A 468 -26.73 -0.85 -10.82
N GLU A 469 -27.69 -1.21 -11.68
CA GLU A 469 -27.83 -0.59 -13.01
C GLU A 469 -28.18 0.90 -12.88
N GLU A 470 -29.05 1.27 -11.93
CA GLU A 470 -29.46 2.67 -11.72
C GLU A 470 -28.30 3.51 -11.19
N LEU A 471 -27.54 2.99 -10.23
CA LEU A 471 -26.33 3.65 -9.75
C LEU A 471 -25.36 3.92 -10.90
N MET A 472 -25.00 2.89 -11.67
CA MET A 472 -24.01 3.03 -12.74
C MET A 472 -24.53 3.89 -13.89
N ASN A 473 -25.82 3.81 -14.23
CA ASN A 473 -26.43 4.68 -15.24
C ASN A 473 -26.45 6.15 -14.83
N THR A 474 -26.51 6.43 -13.52
CA THR A 474 -26.43 7.81 -12.99
C THR A 474 -24.99 8.29 -12.92
N ALA A 475 -24.05 7.42 -12.52
CA ALA A 475 -22.67 7.80 -12.29
C ALA A 475 -21.87 8.02 -13.58
N LEU A 476 -22.21 7.29 -14.65
CA LEU A 476 -21.45 7.24 -15.89
C LEU A 476 -22.08 8.07 -17.01
N THR A 477 -21.25 8.60 -17.90
CA THR A 477 -21.70 9.37 -19.08
C THR A 477 -22.31 8.51 -20.20
N ARG A 478 -22.17 7.19 -20.13
CA ARG A 478 -22.78 6.23 -21.07
C ARG A 478 -24.13 5.71 -20.56
N ASN A 479 -25.05 5.43 -21.47
CA ASN A 479 -26.32 4.80 -21.14
C ASN A 479 -26.12 3.30 -20.83
N VAL A 480 -26.03 2.99 -19.54
CA VAL A 480 -25.77 1.62 -19.03
C VAL A 480 -26.96 0.69 -19.30
N LYS A 481 -28.19 1.21 -19.32
CA LYS A 481 -29.42 0.43 -19.59
C LYS A 481 -29.47 -0.20 -20.98
N LYS A 482 -28.63 0.25 -21.91
CA LYS A 482 -28.50 -0.32 -23.26
C LYS A 482 -27.50 -1.47 -23.35
N LEU A 483 -26.75 -1.77 -22.28
CA LEU A 483 -25.75 -2.83 -22.30
C LEU A 483 -26.42 -4.20 -22.18
N ALA A 484 -25.95 -5.13 -23.00
CA ALA A 484 -26.28 -6.55 -22.88
C ALA A 484 -25.36 -7.26 -21.88
N ASN A 485 -25.82 -8.38 -21.32
CA ASN A 485 -24.95 -9.24 -20.49
C ASN A 485 -23.78 -9.76 -21.32
N GLY A 486 -22.56 -9.71 -20.77
CA GLY A 486 -21.32 -10.01 -21.48
C GLY A 486 -20.69 -8.82 -22.21
N GLN A 487 -21.34 -7.66 -22.21
CA GLN A 487 -20.84 -6.44 -22.85
C GLN A 487 -20.01 -5.59 -21.89
N VAL A 488 -19.04 -4.88 -22.46
CA VAL A 488 -18.19 -3.89 -21.79
C VAL A 488 -18.46 -2.51 -22.42
N VAL A 489 -18.29 -1.43 -21.66
CA VAL A 489 -18.29 -0.07 -22.20
C VAL A 489 -17.24 0.79 -21.54
N TYR A 490 -16.54 1.62 -22.32
CA TYR A 490 -15.68 2.67 -21.81
C TYR A 490 -16.50 3.94 -21.52
N SER A 491 -16.32 4.51 -20.33
CA SER A 491 -17.06 5.69 -19.87
C SER A 491 -16.22 6.57 -18.93
N ALA A 492 -16.62 7.83 -18.81
CA ALA A 492 -16.18 8.70 -17.73
C ALA A 492 -17.11 8.54 -16.52
N LEU A 493 -16.53 8.60 -15.31
CA LEU A 493 -17.20 8.77 -14.03
C LEU A 493 -17.11 10.25 -13.66
N CYS A 494 -18.24 10.88 -13.37
CA CYS A 494 -18.30 12.33 -13.16
C CYS A 494 -18.96 12.69 -11.83
N TYR A 495 -18.60 13.86 -11.32
CA TYR A 495 -19.36 14.56 -10.30
C TYR A 495 -20.65 15.15 -10.90
N GLU A 496 -21.56 15.61 -10.04
CA GLU A 496 -22.83 16.23 -10.43
C GLU A 496 -22.66 17.52 -11.26
N ASN A 497 -21.54 18.22 -11.10
CA ASN A 497 -21.20 19.42 -11.87
C ASN A 497 -20.60 19.11 -13.26
N GLY A 498 -20.46 17.83 -13.63
CA GLY A 498 -19.92 17.38 -14.90
C GLY A 498 -18.40 17.29 -14.97
N THR A 499 -17.66 17.61 -13.91
CA THR A 499 -16.20 17.41 -13.89
C THR A 499 -15.86 15.93 -13.69
N MET A 500 -14.85 15.45 -14.42
CA MET A 500 -14.44 14.04 -14.39
C MET A 500 -13.75 13.69 -13.07
N ILE A 501 -14.17 12.58 -12.48
CA ILE A 501 -13.54 11.96 -11.31
C ILE A 501 -12.48 10.97 -11.76
N ASP A 502 -12.87 10.09 -12.68
CA ASP A 502 -12.06 8.99 -13.19
C ASP A 502 -12.63 8.55 -14.56
N ASP A 503 -11.91 7.69 -15.26
CA ASP A 503 -12.37 7.02 -16.46
C ASP A 503 -12.07 5.52 -16.38
N GLY A 504 -12.79 4.73 -17.17
CA GLY A 504 -12.68 3.28 -17.04
C GLY A 504 -13.64 2.48 -17.88
N THR A 505 -13.69 1.19 -17.59
CA THR A 505 -14.54 0.22 -18.28
C THR A 505 -15.55 -0.41 -17.32
N LEU A 506 -16.82 -0.40 -17.72
CA LEU A 506 -17.91 -1.09 -17.04
C LEU A 506 -18.20 -2.40 -17.76
N TYR A 507 -18.09 -3.51 -17.03
CA TYR A 507 -18.48 -4.85 -17.48
C TYR A 507 -19.87 -5.16 -16.93
N LYS A 508 -20.80 -5.61 -17.79
CA LYS A 508 -22.11 -6.11 -17.37
C LYS A 508 -22.09 -7.64 -17.26
N LEU A 509 -22.00 -8.14 -16.02
CA LEU A 509 -21.92 -9.58 -15.72
C LEU A 509 -23.31 -10.21 -15.56
N GLY A 510 -24.31 -9.40 -15.20
CA GLY A 510 -25.70 -9.78 -15.12
C GLY A 510 -26.58 -8.54 -14.89
N ASP A 511 -27.87 -8.77 -14.68
CA ASP A 511 -28.85 -7.67 -14.58
C ASP A 511 -28.65 -6.80 -13.34
N THR A 512 -28.11 -7.37 -12.26
CA THR A 512 -27.87 -6.72 -10.96
C THR A 512 -26.39 -6.70 -10.56
N ASN A 513 -25.50 -6.90 -11.53
CA ASN A 513 -24.14 -7.37 -11.32
C ASN A 513 -23.20 -6.75 -12.37
N PHE A 514 -22.41 -5.77 -11.94
CA PHE A 514 -21.46 -5.07 -12.81
C PHE A 514 -20.06 -5.06 -12.19
N ARG A 515 -19.05 -4.82 -13.01
CA ARG A 515 -17.67 -4.59 -12.55
C ARG A 515 -17.12 -3.32 -13.18
N TRP A 516 -16.69 -2.38 -12.35
CA TRP A 516 -16.05 -1.15 -12.76
C TRP A 516 -14.54 -1.28 -12.63
N ILE A 517 -13.81 -1.03 -13.72
CA ILE A 517 -12.34 -1.08 -13.75
C ILE A 517 -11.80 0.30 -14.15
N CYS A 518 -11.01 0.91 -13.28
CA CYS A 518 -10.59 2.32 -13.40
C CYS A 518 -9.21 2.61 -12.81
N GLY A 519 -8.76 3.86 -12.89
CA GLY A 519 -7.42 4.28 -12.46
C GLY A 519 -7.28 4.53 -10.96
N ASN A 520 -8.35 4.90 -10.25
CA ASN A 520 -8.26 5.45 -8.89
C ASN A 520 -9.15 4.74 -7.86
N ASP A 521 -8.67 4.59 -6.62
CA ASP A 521 -9.42 4.06 -5.47
C ASP A 521 -10.66 4.91 -5.14
N TYR A 522 -10.58 6.24 -5.34
CA TYR A 522 -11.67 7.17 -5.03
C TYR A 522 -12.97 6.89 -5.81
N SER A 523 -12.87 6.27 -6.99
CA SER A 523 -14.05 5.78 -7.74
C SER A 523 -14.98 4.93 -6.87
N GLY A 524 -14.42 4.04 -6.04
CA GLY A 524 -15.21 3.18 -5.15
C GLY A 524 -15.87 3.96 -4.01
N GLU A 525 -15.20 4.98 -3.47
CA GLU A 525 -15.72 5.84 -2.42
C GLU A 525 -16.88 6.68 -2.94
N TRP A 526 -16.68 7.36 -4.07
CA TRP A 526 -17.71 8.15 -4.71
C TRP A 526 -18.96 7.33 -5.05
N LEU A 527 -18.81 6.13 -5.60
CA LEU A 527 -19.95 5.26 -5.92
C LEU A 527 -20.75 4.85 -4.67
N ARG A 528 -20.09 4.64 -3.52
CA ARG A 528 -20.77 4.37 -2.25
C ARG A 528 -21.51 5.60 -1.73
N GLU A 529 -20.89 6.77 -1.79
CA GLU A 529 -21.50 8.04 -1.39
C GLU A 529 -22.73 8.35 -2.24
N LEU A 530 -22.61 8.19 -3.57
CA LEU A 530 -23.71 8.39 -4.51
C LEU A 530 -24.84 7.38 -4.27
N GLY A 531 -24.53 6.09 -4.08
CA GLY A 531 -25.53 5.08 -3.75
C GLY A 531 -26.30 5.40 -2.47
N LYS A 532 -25.60 5.87 -1.43
CA LYS A 532 -26.21 6.33 -0.17
C LYS A 532 -27.07 7.57 -0.38
N LYS A 533 -26.58 8.57 -1.11
CA LYS A 533 -27.30 9.83 -1.40
C LYS A 533 -28.62 9.55 -2.14
N LEU A 534 -28.60 8.60 -3.06
CA LEU A 534 -29.76 8.18 -3.85
C LEU A 534 -30.64 7.14 -3.14
N ASN A 535 -30.26 6.71 -1.92
CA ASN A 535 -30.96 5.67 -1.15
C ASN A 535 -31.17 4.36 -1.94
N LEU A 536 -30.15 3.94 -2.68
CA LEU A 536 -30.17 2.72 -3.50
C LEU A 536 -29.73 1.49 -2.69
N LYS A 537 -30.34 0.33 -2.94
CA LYS A 537 -29.90 -0.96 -2.39
C LYS A 537 -28.77 -1.53 -3.27
N VAL A 538 -27.56 -1.04 -3.03
CA VAL A 538 -26.33 -1.40 -3.76
C VAL A 538 -25.14 -1.63 -2.83
N TRP A 539 -24.19 -2.44 -3.29
CA TRP A 539 -22.92 -2.69 -2.64
C TRP A 539 -21.78 -2.52 -3.65
N ILE A 540 -20.74 -1.82 -3.23
CA ILE A 540 -19.54 -1.55 -4.02
C ILE A 540 -18.38 -2.21 -3.29
N LYS A 541 -17.93 -3.37 -3.77
CA LYS A 541 -16.88 -4.17 -3.13
C LYS A 541 -15.59 -4.13 -3.92
N THR A 542 -14.46 -4.01 -3.23
CA THR A 542 -13.13 -4.00 -3.87
C THR A 542 -12.69 -5.42 -4.23
N SER A 543 -12.26 -5.67 -5.46
CA SER A 543 -11.78 -6.97 -5.93
C SER A 543 -10.37 -6.95 -6.52
N THR A 544 -9.67 -5.81 -6.46
CA THR A 544 -8.32 -5.64 -7.02
C THR A 544 -7.35 -6.74 -6.58
N ASP A 545 -7.24 -7.01 -5.28
CA ASP A 545 -6.32 -8.01 -4.73
C ASP A 545 -6.71 -9.46 -5.08
N GLN A 546 -7.90 -9.69 -5.66
CA GLN A 546 -8.39 -11.00 -6.08
C GLN A 546 -8.41 -11.16 -7.61
N LEU A 547 -8.14 -10.10 -8.38
CA LEU A 547 -8.28 -10.09 -9.82
C LEU A 547 -7.15 -9.29 -10.47
N HIS A 548 -6.11 -9.99 -10.91
CA HIS A 548 -4.97 -9.43 -11.65
C HIS A 548 -5.15 -9.63 -13.14
N ASN A 549 -4.52 -8.78 -13.97
CA ASN A 549 -4.72 -8.85 -15.41
C ASN A 549 -3.50 -8.52 -16.24
N LEU A 550 -3.39 -9.24 -17.36
CA LEU A 550 -2.43 -8.99 -18.43
C LEU A 550 -3.16 -8.43 -19.65
N SER A 551 -2.64 -7.35 -20.23
CA SER A 551 -3.07 -6.85 -21.52
C SER A 551 -2.22 -7.49 -22.62
N VAL A 552 -2.86 -8.16 -23.57
CA VAL A 552 -2.24 -8.83 -24.72
C VAL A 552 -2.67 -8.11 -25.99
N GLN A 553 -1.83 -7.21 -26.48
CA GLN A 553 -2.19 -6.23 -27.52
C GLN A 553 -1.30 -6.41 -28.77
N GLY A 554 -1.81 -6.04 -29.93
CA GLY A 554 -1.13 -6.12 -31.23
C GLY A 554 -1.80 -7.08 -32.24
N PRO A 555 -1.49 -6.96 -33.54
CA PRO A 555 -2.14 -7.73 -34.62
C PRO A 555 -2.08 -9.25 -34.48
N ASN A 556 -1.08 -9.81 -33.77
CA ASN A 556 -0.96 -11.26 -33.56
C ASN A 556 -1.57 -11.75 -32.23
N SER A 557 -2.14 -10.87 -31.40
CA SER A 557 -2.77 -11.22 -30.11
C SER A 557 -3.82 -12.33 -30.24
N ARG A 558 -4.73 -12.23 -31.22
CA ARG A 558 -5.77 -13.26 -31.47
C ARG A 558 -5.17 -14.63 -31.80
N LYS A 559 -4.15 -14.66 -32.67
CA LYS A 559 -3.51 -15.93 -33.10
C LYS A 559 -2.81 -16.61 -31.93
N LEU A 560 -2.13 -15.83 -31.10
CA LEU A 560 -1.49 -16.31 -29.89
C LEU A 560 -2.54 -16.90 -28.93
N LEU A 561 -3.54 -16.09 -28.56
CA LEU A 561 -4.54 -16.49 -27.58
C LEU A 561 -5.38 -17.69 -28.03
N SER A 562 -5.67 -17.82 -29.32
CA SER A 562 -6.40 -18.99 -29.85
C SER A 562 -5.70 -20.32 -29.61
N LYS A 563 -4.39 -20.33 -29.34
CA LYS A 563 -3.63 -21.55 -29.01
C LYS A 563 -3.73 -21.97 -27.55
N ILE A 564 -4.01 -21.02 -26.66
CA ILE A 564 -3.91 -21.23 -25.21
C ILE A 564 -5.21 -20.96 -24.49
N ILE A 565 -6.23 -20.40 -25.13
CA ILE A 565 -7.51 -20.15 -24.51
C ILE A 565 -8.51 -21.21 -24.94
N TRP A 566 -8.92 -22.02 -23.97
CA TRP A 566 -10.08 -22.87 -24.10
C TRP A 566 -11.31 -22.14 -23.57
N THR A 567 -12.41 -22.23 -24.31
CA THR A 567 -13.68 -21.60 -23.92
C THR A 567 -14.77 -22.67 -23.88
N PRO A 568 -15.66 -22.67 -22.85
CA PRO A 568 -16.81 -23.56 -22.84
C PRO A 568 -17.67 -23.35 -24.10
N PRO A 569 -18.28 -24.41 -24.68
CA PRO A 569 -19.05 -24.30 -25.93
C PRO A 569 -20.21 -23.31 -25.92
N ALA A 570 -20.69 -22.91 -24.74
CA ALA A 570 -21.76 -21.93 -24.57
C ALA A 570 -21.30 -20.46 -24.66
N ASN A 571 -19.99 -20.21 -24.71
CA ASN A 571 -19.41 -18.87 -24.74
C ASN A 571 -18.60 -18.65 -26.02
N PRO A 572 -18.53 -17.41 -26.54
CA PRO A 572 -17.73 -17.09 -27.72
C PRO A 572 -16.23 -17.31 -27.44
N ASP A 573 -15.56 -17.99 -28.35
CA ASP A 573 -14.11 -18.20 -28.29
C ASP A 573 -13.33 -16.93 -28.69
N VAL A 574 -12.00 -17.02 -28.75
CA VAL A 574 -11.12 -15.88 -29.10
C VAL A 574 -11.40 -15.31 -30.49
N ASN A 575 -11.86 -16.13 -31.44
CA ASN A 575 -12.12 -15.72 -32.81
C ASN A 575 -13.47 -15.02 -32.94
N ASP A 576 -14.47 -15.52 -32.22
CA ASP A 576 -15.85 -15.03 -32.29
C ASP A 576 -16.16 -13.92 -31.27
N LEU A 577 -15.29 -13.70 -30.29
CA LEU A 577 -15.49 -12.66 -29.27
C LEU A 577 -15.52 -11.26 -29.91
N LYS A 578 -16.66 -10.59 -29.79
CA LYS A 578 -16.89 -9.24 -30.32
C LYS A 578 -16.09 -8.19 -29.55
N TRP A 579 -15.79 -7.07 -30.20
CA TRP A 579 -15.16 -5.93 -29.54
C TRP A 579 -16.01 -5.43 -28.36
N PHE A 580 -15.37 -5.04 -27.25
CA PHE A 580 -16.07 -4.66 -26.02
C PHE A 580 -17.04 -5.73 -25.50
N HIS A 581 -16.64 -7.00 -25.59
CA HIS A 581 -17.30 -8.13 -24.93
C HIS A 581 -16.26 -8.97 -24.19
N PHE A 582 -16.71 -9.78 -23.24
CA PHE A 582 -15.87 -10.73 -22.52
C PHE A 582 -16.44 -12.15 -22.53
N SER A 583 -15.59 -13.12 -22.23
CA SER A 583 -15.90 -14.54 -22.20
C SER A 583 -15.19 -15.19 -21.00
N ILE A 584 -15.88 -16.13 -20.35
CA ILE A 584 -15.29 -16.95 -19.29
C ILE A 584 -14.59 -18.14 -19.94
N SER A 585 -13.29 -18.25 -19.69
CA SER A 585 -12.41 -19.18 -20.39
C SER A 585 -11.40 -19.82 -19.42
N ARG A 586 -10.54 -20.69 -19.95
CA ARG A 586 -9.46 -21.34 -19.22
C ARG A 586 -8.20 -21.42 -20.07
N ILE A 587 -7.06 -21.52 -19.40
CA ILE A 587 -5.78 -21.80 -20.06
C ILE A 587 -5.73 -23.26 -20.53
N HIS A 588 -5.37 -23.48 -21.79
CA HIS A 588 -5.24 -24.75 -22.52
C HIS A 588 -6.51 -25.61 -22.66
N ASP A 589 -7.16 -25.97 -21.56
CA ASP A 589 -8.30 -26.89 -21.55
C ASP A 589 -9.28 -26.63 -20.38
N HIS A 590 -10.34 -27.45 -20.29
CA HIS A 590 -11.39 -27.35 -19.29
C HIS A 590 -10.93 -27.52 -17.82
N LEU A 591 -9.75 -28.10 -17.57
CA LEU A 591 -9.14 -28.26 -16.25
C LEU A 591 -8.09 -27.20 -15.95
N GLY A 592 -7.69 -26.42 -16.95
CA GLY A 592 -6.71 -25.37 -16.78
C GLY A 592 -7.17 -24.18 -15.94
N ALA A 593 -6.23 -23.25 -15.74
CA ALA A 593 -6.41 -22.08 -14.89
C ALA A 593 -7.59 -21.22 -15.40
N PRO A 594 -8.54 -20.85 -14.52
CA PRO A 594 -9.68 -20.03 -14.91
C PRO A 594 -9.26 -18.59 -15.23
N VAL A 595 -9.74 -18.09 -16.36
CA VAL A 595 -9.49 -16.71 -16.81
C VAL A 595 -10.78 -16.08 -17.35
N MET A 596 -10.90 -14.76 -17.23
CA MET A 596 -11.87 -13.99 -18.01
C MET A 596 -11.11 -13.30 -19.14
N LEU A 597 -11.49 -13.61 -20.39
CA LEU A 597 -10.95 -13.00 -21.59
C LEU A 597 -11.85 -11.83 -21.99
N SER A 598 -11.31 -10.62 -22.02
CA SER A 598 -12.02 -9.44 -22.51
C SER A 598 -11.41 -8.96 -23.81
N ARG A 599 -12.21 -8.62 -24.82
CA ARG A 599 -11.72 -7.97 -26.05
C ARG A 599 -11.72 -6.45 -25.87
N THR A 600 -10.85 -6.00 -24.97
CA THR A 600 -10.58 -4.62 -24.59
C THR A 600 -9.08 -4.33 -24.71
N GLY A 601 -8.72 -3.05 -24.70
CA GLY A 601 -7.33 -2.61 -24.78
C GLY A 601 -7.21 -1.10 -24.71
N TYR A 602 -6.01 -0.64 -24.35
CA TYR A 602 -5.70 0.77 -24.12
C TYR A 602 -4.55 1.26 -25.03
N THR A 603 -4.38 0.64 -26.20
CA THR A 603 -3.25 0.90 -27.12
C THR A 603 -3.69 1.36 -28.51
N GLY A 604 -4.99 1.28 -28.82
CA GLY A 604 -5.52 1.47 -30.18
C GLY A 604 -5.35 0.26 -31.11
N GLU A 605 -4.68 -0.81 -30.66
CA GLU A 605 -4.49 -2.03 -31.44
C GLU A 605 -5.60 -3.06 -31.23
N LEU A 606 -5.61 -4.10 -32.09
CA LEU A 606 -6.31 -5.33 -31.75
C LEU A 606 -5.70 -5.91 -30.47
N GLY A 607 -6.53 -6.25 -29.50
CA GLY A 607 -6.04 -6.96 -28.33
C GLY A 607 -7.12 -7.42 -27.39
N PHE A 608 -6.64 -8.03 -26.31
CA PHE A 608 -7.45 -8.64 -25.29
C PHE A 608 -6.81 -8.42 -23.91
N GLU A 609 -7.62 -8.57 -22.87
CA GLU A 609 -7.17 -8.58 -21.49
C GLU A 609 -7.53 -9.93 -20.85
N LEU A 610 -6.55 -10.55 -20.22
CA LEU A 610 -6.69 -11.80 -19.48
C LEU A 610 -6.72 -11.50 -17.99
N TYR A 611 -7.87 -11.71 -17.37
CA TYR A 611 -8.05 -11.55 -15.93
C TYR A 611 -7.94 -12.91 -15.24
N CYS A 612 -7.19 -13.00 -14.14
CA CYS A 612 -7.01 -14.20 -13.35
C CYS A 612 -6.91 -13.90 -11.85
N HIS A 613 -7.22 -14.87 -11.02
CA HIS A 613 -6.87 -14.77 -9.60
C HIS A 613 -5.34 -14.82 -9.42
N PRO A 614 -4.74 -14.03 -8.50
CA PRO A 614 -3.29 -13.98 -8.33
C PRO A 614 -2.59 -15.35 -8.16
N LYS A 615 -3.26 -16.29 -7.47
CA LYS A 615 -2.79 -17.69 -7.31
C LYS A 615 -2.44 -18.39 -8.63
N ASP A 616 -3.09 -18.00 -9.72
CA ASP A 616 -2.93 -18.61 -11.05
C ASP A 616 -2.05 -17.76 -11.98
N GLY A 617 -1.60 -16.57 -11.55
CA GLY A 617 -0.93 -15.59 -12.40
C GLY A 617 0.35 -16.11 -13.06
N LEU A 618 1.18 -16.88 -12.33
CA LEU A 618 2.38 -17.49 -12.94
C LEU A 618 2.02 -18.50 -14.03
N LYS A 619 0.96 -19.29 -13.86
CA LYS A 619 0.52 -20.26 -14.88
C LYS A 619 0.02 -19.54 -16.13
N VAL A 620 -0.75 -18.47 -15.94
CA VAL A 620 -1.28 -17.64 -17.04
C VAL A 620 -0.13 -16.97 -17.79
N TRP A 621 0.82 -16.36 -17.07
CA TRP A 621 2.01 -15.76 -17.68
C TRP A 621 2.83 -16.78 -18.47
N ASP A 622 3.17 -17.91 -17.86
CA ASP A 622 4.03 -18.91 -18.49
C ASP A 622 3.38 -19.50 -19.75
N ALA A 623 2.07 -19.79 -19.73
CA ALA A 623 1.34 -20.24 -20.90
C ALA A 623 1.34 -19.22 -22.05
N LEU A 624 1.12 -17.94 -21.71
CA LEU A 624 1.15 -16.83 -22.67
C LEU A 624 2.56 -16.65 -23.26
N TRP A 625 3.58 -16.67 -22.39
CA TRP A 625 4.96 -16.45 -22.78
C TRP A 625 5.49 -17.55 -23.70
N GLU A 626 5.20 -18.82 -23.37
CA GLU A 626 5.62 -19.96 -24.20
C GLU A 626 4.95 -19.95 -25.57
N ALA A 627 3.63 -19.73 -25.64
CA ALA A 627 2.92 -19.63 -26.92
C ALA A 627 3.33 -18.39 -27.72
N GLY A 628 3.71 -17.32 -27.03
CA GLY A 628 4.15 -16.06 -27.61
C GLY A 628 5.51 -16.12 -28.32
N LYS A 629 6.35 -17.12 -28.05
CA LYS A 629 7.66 -17.28 -28.70
C LYS A 629 7.55 -17.34 -30.22
N GLU A 630 6.54 -18.02 -30.76
CA GLU A 630 6.31 -18.11 -32.20
C GLU A 630 5.95 -16.75 -32.84
N PHE A 631 5.41 -15.84 -32.02
CA PHE A 631 4.98 -14.52 -32.46
C PHE A 631 5.92 -13.44 -31.95
N ASN A 632 7.18 -13.73 -31.60
CA ASN A 632 8.13 -12.78 -31.00
C ASN A 632 7.47 -11.86 -29.95
N LEU A 633 6.74 -12.45 -29.00
CA LEU A 633 6.06 -11.71 -27.93
C LEU A 633 7.06 -10.85 -27.16
N THR A 634 6.76 -9.55 -27.08
CA THR A 634 7.56 -8.56 -26.36
C THR A 634 6.84 -8.12 -25.09
N PRO A 635 7.51 -8.03 -23.93
CA PRO A 635 6.90 -7.45 -22.74
C PRO A 635 6.89 -5.92 -22.90
N MET A 636 5.83 -5.24 -22.45
CA MET A 636 5.67 -3.80 -22.62
C MET A 636 5.47 -3.11 -21.26
N GLY A 637 6.22 -2.04 -21.02
CA GLY A 637 6.12 -1.20 -19.84
C GLY A 637 5.23 0.03 -20.04
N PHE A 638 5.04 0.79 -18.96
CA PHE A 638 4.17 1.96 -18.95
C PHE A 638 4.58 3.06 -19.96
N ASN A 639 5.87 3.34 -20.14
CA ASN A 639 6.31 4.40 -21.07
C ASN A 639 5.83 4.18 -22.51
N ALA A 640 5.86 2.92 -22.99
CA ALA A 640 5.40 2.59 -24.32
C ALA A 640 3.86 2.65 -24.41
N LEU A 641 3.16 2.21 -23.37
CA LEU A 641 1.71 2.37 -23.25
C LEU A 641 1.29 3.84 -23.36
N ASP A 642 2.01 4.74 -22.68
CA ASP A 642 1.68 6.17 -22.65
C ASP A 642 1.76 6.83 -24.04
N MET A 643 2.72 6.39 -24.86
CA MET A 643 2.77 6.79 -26.28
C MET A 643 1.58 6.23 -27.06
N LEU A 644 1.32 4.92 -26.96
CA LEU A 644 0.28 4.24 -27.73
C LEU A 644 -1.13 4.77 -27.42
N ARG A 645 -1.44 5.00 -26.14
CA ARG A 645 -2.73 5.51 -25.69
C ARG A 645 -2.96 6.95 -26.12
N THR A 646 -1.91 7.77 -26.12
CA THR A 646 -1.96 9.16 -26.56
C THR A 646 -2.28 9.23 -28.05
N GLU A 647 -1.60 8.42 -28.87
CA GLU A 647 -1.90 8.32 -30.31
C GLU A 647 -3.31 7.80 -30.59
N ALA A 648 -3.83 6.91 -29.74
CA ALA A 648 -5.19 6.39 -29.85
C ALA A 648 -6.26 7.39 -29.33
N GLY A 649 -5.86 8.53 -28.78
CA GLY A 649 -6.77 9.53 -28.21
C GLY A 649 -7.45 9.09 -26.91
N LEU A 650 -6.81 8.20 -26.15
CA LEU A 650 -7.30 7.70 -24.87
C LEU A 650 -6.77 8.56 -23.73
N ILE A 651 -7.69 9.11 -22.93
CA ILE A 651 -7.36 10.01 -21.82
C ILE A 651 -6.89 9.21 -20.62
N LEU A 652 -5.90 9.75 -19.90
CA LEU A 652 -5.46 9.24 -18.60
C LEU A 652 -5.94 10.24 -17.54
N GLY A 653 -6.99 9.91 -16.81
CA GLY A 653 -7.56 10.81 -15.80
C GLY A 653 -6.52 11.34 -14.80
N GLY A 654 -6.51 12.65 -14.58
CA GLY A 654 -5.63 13.32 -13.61
C GLY A 654 -4.21 13.66 -14.10
N ASN A 655 -3.87 13.39 -15.37
CA ASN A 655 -2.59 13.77 -15.98
C ASN A 655 -2.74 14.77 -17.12
#